data_AF-A0A2N1Q980-F1
#
_entry.id   AF-A0A2N1Q980-F1
#
_cell.length_a   1.000
_cell.length_b   1.000
_cell.length_c   1.000
_cell.angle_alpha   90.00
_cell.angle_beta   90.00
_cell.angle_gamma   90.00
#
_symmetry.space_group_name_H-M   'P 1'
#
loop_
_entity.id
_entity.type
_entity.pdbx_description
1 polymer ?
#
loop_
_entity_poly.entity_id
_entity_poly.type
_entity_poly.pdbx_seq_one_letter_code
_entity_poly.pdbx_strand_id
1 'polypeptide(L)'
;MKKVLLTVIVLLGVLTLSACATKRNQAPTITGADLNPVISQGDTYNPLTGVTANDPEDGDITSSIVVSGFEADDVNYAGTYTITLTVADSQDLTATVTINLTVESVSNVQPPVLSGVVAAQTYYIGSGDYNPLAGVTAIDPVDGNITSSIVVTGTYFLDTPGTYNISIRVTNAGGVRASASITLTVAVSAIPLTLTTDPIEITLWHAMGEANQALLQKYADSFMVLHPNVTIIIPAGVGNYDTLKTNMINAITAQDMPNLVQAYPDHVAEYLNGKAVLNLNPYINSTTWGLNGADALDDIIESYLEENSQYDAAGTYYSLPFNKSTEVMIYNKTAFNTLGIAEPQTWQDIIAAAPALKTYGDNIAEAKVRAANPGMSEANLAPLIAAAKALIVPASYDSTGNAFITFTRQFNGAYTGIDYATFRGQYLWNNNANTTAAMQFLKDNKAIITLPEFWDQQYASTPFVNQQTFVTIGSSAGVRYNVPATDPSTGNPVFEIAVGTVPYNSALPDAKAVIQQGTNISLMKTGTAQEQLASWLFLKHLINTENTTDWAMNTGYLPVRTSAYQSSTYQVFLNTPTANQLYISLAANAAYRQSGYMFYDPAFIGSSRARTQVGLALERIMIGDGNIAAALLDAYNEANLGGS
;
A
#
# COMPACT_ATOMS: atom_id res chain seq x y z
N MET A 1 -85.72 13.48 -34.45
CA MET A 1 -85.25 12.96 -35.75
C MET A 1 -83.93 13.65 -36.13
N LYS A 2 -82.90 12.86 -36.47
CA LYS A 2 -81.69 13.09 -37.32
C LYS A 2 -81.05 14.51 -37.35
N LYS A 3 -79.79 14.64 -36.87
CA LYS A 3 -78.49 14.74 -37.61
C LYS A 3 -78.40 15.96 -38.56
N VAL A 4 -77.33 16.75 -38.63
CA VAL A 4 -76.01 16.40 -39.24
C VAL A 4 -74.94 17.49 -38.94
N LEU A 5 -73.70 17.01 -38.92
CA LEU A 5 -72.34 17.56 -38.73
C LEU A 5 -71.75 18.23 -40.00
N LEU A 6 -70.86 19.23 -39.90
CA LEU A 6 -69.64 19.30 -40.75
C LEU A 6 -68.54 20.25 -40.20
N THR A 7 -67.31 19.85 -40.49
CA THR A 7 -66.01 20.16 -39.86
C THR A 7 -65.25 21.32 -40.52
N VAL A 8 -64.39 21.97 -39.72
CA VAL A 8 -63.51 23.11 -40.05
C VAL A 8 -62.18 22.65 -40.66
N ILE A 9 -61.71 23.40 -41.68
CA ILE A 9 -60.34 23.39 -42.21
C ILE A 9 -59.64 24.65 -41.67
N VAL A 10 -58.49 24.51 -41.00
CA VAL A 10 -57.43 25.54 -40.98
C VAL A 10 -56.06 24.88 -41.00
N LEU A 11 -55.28 25.33 -41.97
CA LEU A 11 -53.91 25.02 -42.33
C LEU A 11 -52.92 25.66 -41.34
N LEU A 12 -51.97 24.90 -40.79
CA LEU A 12 -50.77 25.46 -40.15
C LEU A 12 -49.53 24.76 -40.73
N GLY A 13 -48.71 25.54 -41.43
CA GLY A 13 -47.43 25.07 -41.95
C GLY A 13 -46.42 24.93 -40.81
N VAL A 14 -45.71 23.80 -40.79
CA VAL A 14 -44.50 23.62 -39.99
C VAL A 14 -43.41 23.14 -40.94
N LEU A 15 -42.36 23.96 -41.06
CA LEU A 15 -41.11 23.61 -41.73
C LEU A 15 -40.56 22.32 -41.11
N THR A 16 -40.35 21.30 -41.94
CA THR A 16 -39.53 20.15 -41.58
C THR A 16 -38.06 20.57 -41.60
N LEU A 17 -37.47 20.81 -40.43
CA LEU A 17 -36.02 20.69 -40.29
C LEU A 17 -35.67 19.22 -40.56
N SER A 18 -35.03 18.94 -41.70
CA SER A 18 -34.29 17.69 -41.88
C SER A 18 -33.09 17.72 -40.95
N ALA A 19 -33.24 17.17 -39.75
CA ALA A 19 -32.11 16.73 -38.96
C ALA A 19 -31.49 15.53 -39.68
N CYS A 20 -30.30 15.70 -40.23
CA CYS A 20 -29.47 14.58 -40.64
C CYS A 20 -29.12 13.80 -39.36
N ALA A 21 -29.83 12.71 -39.09
CA ALA A 21 -29.38 11.72 -38.13
C ALA A 21 -28.16 11.03 -38.73
N THR A 22 -26.96 11.46 -38.37
CA THR A 22 -25.75 10.67 -38.59
C THR A 22 -25.95 9.33 -37.90
N LYS A 23 -25.97 8.22 -38.65
CA LYS A 23 -26.00 6.87 -38.06
C LYS A 23 -24.83 6.77 -37.08
N ARG A 24 -25.09 6.28 -35.87
CA ARG A 24 -24.05 5.99 -34.88
C ARG A 24 -23.20 4.84 -35.44
N ASN A 25 -21.88 5.04 -35.50
CA ASN A 25 -20.94 4.01 -35.93
C ASN A 25 -21.06 2.76 -35.05
N GLN A 26 -21.03 1.57 -35.65
CA GLN A 26 -21.11 0.30 -34.93
C GLN A 26 -19.75 -0.39 -35.01
N ALA A 27 -19.42 -1.20 -34.00
CA ALA A 27 -18.17 -1.93 -34.02
C ALA A 27 -18.26 -3.13 -35.00
N PRO A 28 -17.14 -3.53 -35.63
CA PRO A 28 -17.10 -4.69 -36.49
C PRO A 28 -17.35 -6.00 -35.72
N THR A 29 -17.65 -7.09 -36.42
CA THR A 29 -17.86 -8.42 -35.84
C THR A 29 -16.95 -9.45 -36.48
N ILE A 30 -16.17 -10.17 -35.66
CA ILE A 30 -15.35 -11.32 -36.11
C ILE A 30 -16.12 -12.63 -35.85
N THR A 31 -16.18 -13.52 -36.84
CA THR A 31 -16.84 -14.83 -36.73
C THR A 31 -15.98 -15.95 -37.34
N GLY A 32 -16.22 -17.20 -36.92
CA GLY A 32 -15.59 -18.39 -37.51
C GLY A 32 -14.24 -18.81 -36.92
N ALA A 33 -13.74 -18.10 -35.90
CA ALA A 33 -12.52 -18.48 -35.19
C ALA A 33 -12.73 -19.73 -34.31
N ASP A 34 -11.88 -20.74 -34.46
CA ASP A 34 -11.75 -21.83 -33.49
C ASP A 34 -11.01 -21.32 -32.26
N LEU A 35 -11.69 -21.29 -31.12
CA LEU A 35 -11.20 -20.63 -29.91
C LEU A 35 -10.22 -21.49 -29.09
N ASN A 36 -10.24 -22.81 -29.24
CA ASN A 36 -9.38 -23.72 -28.45
C ASN A 36 -8.82 -24.89 -29.29
N PRO A 37 -8.10 -24.62 -30.39
CA PRO A 37 -7.51 -25.66 -31.21
C PRO A 37 -6.40 -26.39 -30.46
N VAL A 38 -6.29 -27.70 -30.68
CA VAL A 38 -5.22 -28.55 -30.17
C VAL A 38 -4.51 -29.21 -31.35
N ILE A 39 -3.20 -29.07 -31.42
CA ILE A 39 -2.36 -29.67 -32.48
C ILE A 39 -1.18 -30.42 -31.86
N SER A 40 -0.60 -31.36 -32.62
CA SER A 40 0.66 -31.98 -32.21
C SER A 40 1.84 -31.08 -32.58
N GLN A 41 2.91 -31.14 -31.78
CA GLN A 41 4.15 -30.43 -32.08
C GLN A 41 4.66 -30.74 -33.51
N GLY A 42 4.84 -29.70 -34.32
CA GLY A 42 5.27 -29.75 -35.72
C GLY A 42 4.14 -29.71 -36.76
N ASP A 43 2.87 -29.79 -36.34
CA ASP A 43 1.72 -29.66 -37.24
C ASP A 43 1.60 -28.23 -37.81
N THR A 44 1.11 -28.09 -39.03
CA THR A 44 0.84 -26.77 -39.60
C THR A 44 -0.44 -26.17 -39.01
N TYR A 45 -0.41 -24.89 -38.64
CA TYR A 45 -1.57 -24.18 -38.13
C TYR A 45 -1.66 -22.76 -38.73
N ASN A 46 -2.87 -22.34 -39.08
CA ASN A 46 -3.16 -20.98 -39.55
C ASN A 46 -4.36 -20.41 -38.76
N PRO A 47 -4.15 -19.36 -37.94
CA PRO A 47 -5.20 -18.78 -37.09
C PRO A 47 -6.34 -18.09 -37.85
N LEU A 48 -6.17 -17.80 -39.14
CA LEU A 48 -7.21 -17.19 -39.98
C LEU A 48 -8.08 -18.21 -40.72
N THR A 49 -7.86 -19.51 -40.48
CA THR A 49 -8.64 -20.57 -41.15
C THR A 49 -10.12 -20.46 -40.75
N GLY A 50 -10.98 -20.10 -41.71
CA GLY A 50 -12.42 -19.98 -41.51
C GLY A 50 -12.88 -18.67 -40.86
N VAL A 51 -11.97 -17.74 -40.56
CA VAL A 51 -12.29 -16.47 -39.91
C VAL A 51 -12.79 -15.43 -40.93
N THR A 52 -13.84 -14.69 -40.57
CA THR A 52 -14.35 -13.53 -41.33
C THR A 52 -14.61 -12.35 -40.40
N ALA A 53 -14.49 -11.13 -40.91
CA ALA A 53 -14.86 -9.90 -40.21
C ALA A 53 -15.79 -9.05 -41.06
N ASN A 54 -16.93 -8.64 -40.49
CA ASN A 54 -17.90 -7.79 -41.16
C ASN A 54 -18.28 -6.60 -40.28
N ASP A 55 -18.42 -5.44 -40.91
CA ASP A 55 -18.87 -4.20 -40.30
C ASP A 55 -20.18 -3.71 -40.94
N PRO A 56 -21.15 -3.19 -40.17
CA PRO A 56 -22.43 -2.71 -40.72
C PRO A 56 -22.30 -1.50 -41.66
N GLU A 57 -21.25 -0.69 -41.50
CA GLU A 57 -20.98 0.52 -42.27
C GLU A 57 -19.93 0.28 -43.38
N ASP A 58 -18.91 -0.55 -43.12
CA ASP A 58 -17.78 -0.81 -44.03
C ASP A 58 -17.85 -2.14 -44.80
N GLY A 59 -18.77 -3.05 -44.46
CA GLY A 59 -18.94 -4.33 -45.14
C GLY A 59 -17.89 -5.37 -44.75
N ASP A 60 -17.44 -6.19 -45.71
CA ASP A 60 -16.44 -7.24 -45.44
C ASP A 60 -15.04 -6.62 -45.30
N ILE A 61 -14.52 -6.68 -44.07
CA ILE A 61 -13.20 -6.18 -43.70
C ILE A 61 -12.28 -7.31 -43.23
N THR A 62 -12.54 -8.55 -43.67
CA THR A 62 -11.77 -9.75 -43.29
C THR A 62 -10.27 -9.61 -43.58
N SER A 63 -9.89 -8.96 -44.69
CA SER A 63 -8.48 -8.74 -45.06
C SER A 63 -7.75 -7.77 -44.12
N SER A 64 -8.49 -7.02 -43.31
CA SER A 64 -7.96 -6.05 -42.35
C SER A 64 -7.71 -6.67 -40.97
N ILE A 65 -7.97 -7.97 -40.79
CA ILE A 65 -7.67 -8.66 -39.53
C ILE A 65 -6.16 -8.70 -39.31
N VAL A 66 -5.74 -8.20 -38.16
CA VAL A 66 -4.37 -8.28 -37.66
C VAL A 66 -4.28 -9.44 -36.68
N VAL A 67 -3.38 -10.38 -36.96
CA VAL A 67 -3.03 -11.49 -36.06
C VAL A 67 -1.87 -11.05 -35.17
N SER A 68 -1.98 -11.27 -33.87
CA SER A 68 -0.91 -11.02 -32.89
C SER A 68 -0.81 -12.17 -31.90
N GLY A 69 0.37 -12.37 -31.30
CA GLY A 69 0.61 -13.45 -30.33
C GLY A 69 0.88 -14.83 -30.93
N PHE A 70 1.12 -14.93 -32.25
CA PHE A 70 1.47 -16.17 -32.94
C PHE A 70 2.48 -15.93 -34.07
N GLU A 71 3.53 -16.74 -34.09
CA GLU A 71 4.52 -16.85 -35.17
C GLU A 71 4.43 -18.23 -35.81
N ALA A 72 4.73 -18.33 -37.10
CA ALA A 72 4.60 -19.60 -37.83
C ALA A 72 5.50 -20.73 -37.28
N ASP A 73 6.56 -20.39 -36.54
CA ASP A 73 7.46 -21.35 -35.90
C ASP A 73 6.95 -21.88 -34.54
N ASP A 74 5.94 -21.24 -33.94
CA ASP A 74 5.40 -21.60 -32.62
C ASP A 74 4.86 -23.04 -32.57
N VAL A 75 4.36 -23.55 -33.71
CA VAL A 75 3.91 -24.94 -33.84
C VAL A 75 4.98 -25.98 -33.51
N ASN A 76 6.27 -25.60 -33.55
CA ASN A 76 7.37 -26.51 -33.25
C ASN A 76 7.70 -26.60 -31.75
N TYR A 77 7.02 -25.84 -30.89
CA TYR A 77 7.29 -25.79 -29.46
C TYR A 77 6.01 -26.12 -28.69
N ALA A 78 6.09 -27.08 -27.77
CA ALA A 78 4.95 -27.43 -26.95
C ALA A 78 4.62 -26.29 -25.98
N GLY A 79 3.33 -26.01 -25.81
CA GLY A 79 2.86 -24.90 -24.97
C GLY A 79 1.46 -24.44 -25.34
N THR A 80 0.95 -23.47 -24.58
CA THR A 80 -0.30 -22.77 -24.89
C THR A 80 0.02 -21.37 -25.38
N TYR A 81 -0.57 -21.00 -26.52
CA TYR A 81 -0.37 -19.73 -27.19
C TYR A 81 -1.69 -18.95 -27.23
N THR A 82 -1.67 -17.72 -26.72
CA THR A 82 -2.80 -16.81 -26.78
C THR A 82 -2.66 -15.93 -28.02
N ILE A 83 -3.50 -16.19 -29.02
CA ILE A 83 -3.51 -15.49 -30.30
C ILE A 83 -4.68 -14.49 -30.29
N THR A 84 -4.41 -13.23 -30.61
CA THR A 84 -5.45 -12.20 -30.68
C THR A 84 -5.64 -11.74 -32.12
N LEU A 85 -6.86 -11.88 -32.61
CA LEU A 85 -7.30 -11.32 -33.89
C LEU A 85 -7.98 -9.99 -33.62
N THR A 86 -7.51 -8.92 -34.24
CA THR A 86 -8.07 -7.57 -34.11
C THR A 86 -8.47 -7.03 -35.48
N VAL A 87 -9.61 -6.38 -35.58
CA VAL A 87 -10.04 -5.67 -36.79
C VAL A 87 -10.59 -4.30 -36.39
N ALA A 88 -10.22 -3.26 -37.14
CA ALA A 88 -10.72 -1.90 -36.97
C ALA A 88 -11.55 -1.52 -38.21
N ASP A 89 -12.64 -0.80 -37.97
CA ASP A 89 -13.43 -0.16 -39.04
C ASP A 89 -12.76 1.15 -39.53
N SER A 90 -13.36 1.82 -40.51
CA SER A 90 -12.84 3.06 -41.10
C SER A 90 -12.91 4.28 -40.16
N GLN A 91 -13.53 4.13 -38.99
CA GLN A 91 -13.73 5.15 -37.96
C GLN A 91 -13.09 4.73 -36.62
N ASP A 92 -12.12 3.81 -36.67
CA ASP A 92 -11.28 3.32 -35.57
C ASP A 92 -12.03 2.56 -34.44
N LEU A 93 -13.27 2.11 -34.63
CA LEU A 93 -13.88 1.14 -33.69
C LEU A 93 -13.32 -0.25 -33.96
N THR A 94 -12.90 -0.92 -32.89
CA THR A 94 -12.23 -2.22 -32.98
C THR A 94 -13.08 -3.36 -32.44
N ALA A 95 -12.91 -4.55 -33.02
CA ALA A 95 -13.35 -5.81 -32.44
C ALA A 95 -12.19 -6.79 -32.31
N THR A 96 -12.23 -7.61 -31.26
CA THR A 96 -11.16 -8.56 -30.93
C THR A 96 -11.73 -9.94 -30.61
N VAL A 97 -11.03 -10.99 -31.03
CA VAL A 97 -11.28 -12.37 -30.57
C VAL A 97 -9.97 -13.04 -30.17
N THR A 98 -10.01 -13.86 -29.13
CA THR A 98 -8.84 -14.56 -28.58
C THR A 98 -8.95 -16.07 -28.84
N ILE A 99 -7.89 -16.65 -29.38
CA ILE A 99 -7.72 -18.10 -29.60
C ILE A 99 -6.65 -18.62 -28.64
N ASN A 100 -6.93 -19.73 -27.95
CA ASN A 100 -5.97 -20.43 -27.09
C ASN A 100 -5.51 -21.72 -27.80
N LEU A 101 -4.45 -21.62 -28.60
CA LEU A 101 -3.85 -22.77 -29.28
C LEU A 101 -3.05 -23.60 -28.27
N THR A 102 -3.32 -24.91 -28.20
CA THR A 102 -2.49 -25.86 -27.45
C THR A 102 -1.65 -26.70 -28.42
N VAL A 103 -0.33 -26.61 -28.29
CA VAL A 103 0.62 -27.48 -28.98
C VAL A 103 1.06 -28.54 -28.00
N GLU A 104 0.61 -29.78 -28.21
CA GLU A 104 0.92 -30.89 -27.30
C GLU A 104 2.35 -31.40 -27.52
N SER A 105 3.07 -31.56 -26.41
CA SER A 105 4.42 -32.11 -26.39
C SER A 105 4.42 -33.60 -26.73
N VAL A 106 5.44 -34.03 -27.47
CA VAL A 106 5.76 -35.46 -27.63
C VAL A 106 6.50 -36.05 -26.42
N SER A 107 6.77 -35.25 -25.37
CA SER A 107 7.55 -35.61 -24.17
C SER A 107 6.99 -35.02 -22.87
N ASN A 108 7.27 -35.64 -21.72
CA ASN A 108 6.76 -35.23 -20.39
C ASN A 108 7.54 -34.06 -19.74
N VAL A 109 8.15 -33.17 -20.52
CA VAL A 109 8.90 -32.03 -19.99
C VAL A 109 7.93 -30.96 -19.47
N GLN A 110 8.19 -30.41 -18.28
CA GLN A 110 7.38 -29.33 -17.70
C GLN A 110 7.75 -27.97 -18.32
N PRO A 111 6.80 -27.03 -18.46
CA PRO A 111 7.09 -25.69 -18.97
C PRO A 111 7.80 -24.83 -17.91
N PRO A 112 8.58 -23.82 -18.35
CA PRO A 112 9.06 -22.78 -17.46
C PRO A 112 7.91 -21.90 -16.94
N VAL A 113 8.11 -21.24 -15.81
CA VAL A 113 7.14 -20.32 -15.20
C VAL A 113 7.58 -18.88 -15.41
N LEU A 114 6.77 -18.11 -16.15
CA LEU A 114 6.89 -16.66 -16.23
C LEU A 114 6.21 -16.01 -15.01
N SER A 115 6.87 -15.05 -14.38
CA SER A 115 6.36 -14.30 -13.23
C SER A 115 6.66 -12.81 -13.38
N GLY A 116 5.84 -11.94 -12.78
CA GLY A 116 6.00 -10.49 -12.86
C GLY A 116 5.51 -9.85 -14.16
N VAL A 117 4.76 -10.57 -14.99
CA VAL A 117 4.22 -10.04 -16.25
C VAL A 117 3.05 -9.08 -15.96
N VAL A 118 3.25 -7.79 -16.24
CA VAL A 118 2.18 -6.79 -16.22
C VAL A 118 1.45 -6.82 -17.56
N ALA A 119 0.25 -7.41 -17.59
CA ALA A 119 -0.49 -7.66 -18.83
C ALA A 119 -1.00 -6.39 -19.53
N ALA A 120 -1.23 -5.30 -18.80
CA ALA A 120 -1.65 -4.03 -19.36
C ALA A 120 -0.68 -2.92 -18.93
N GLN A 121 0.01 -2.33 -19.89
CA GLN A 121 1.03 -1.30 -19.65
C GLN A 121 0.66 -0.02 -20.40
N THR A 122 0.98 1.13 -19.83
CA THR A 122 0.83 2.42 -20.50
C THR A 122 2.19 3.10 -20.61
N TYR A 123 2.59 3.44 -21.83
CA TYR A 123 3.75 4.29 -22.10
C TYR A 123 3.27 5.67 -22.54
N TYR A 124 3.74 6.71 -21.87
CA TYR A 124 3.46 8.07 -22.30
C TYR A 124 4.57 8.54 -23.23
N ILE A 125 4.21 9.09 -24.39
CA ILE A 125 5.17 9.55 -25.40
C ILE A 125 6.18 10.51 -24.77
N GLY A 126 7.46 10.22 -24.95
CA GLY A 126 8.56 11.00 -24.37
C GLY A 126 8.90 10.62 -22.93
N SER A 127 8.47 9.45 -22.44
CA SER A 127 8.83 8.93 -21.12
C SER A 127 10.21 8.25 -21.05
N GLY A 128 10.99 8.32 -22.14
CA GLY A 128 12.31 7.68 -22.23
C GLY A 128 12.22 6.24 -22.72
N ASP A 129 13.14 5.39 -22.27
CA ASP A 129 13.21 4.00 -22.68
C ASP A 129 12.04 3.18 -22.12
N TYR A 130 11.58 2.21 -22.89
CA TYR A 130 10.54 1.26 -22.48
C TYR A 130 11.10 -0.15 -22.54
N ASN A 131 10.97 -0.89 -21.43
CA ASN A 131 11.34 -2.29 -21.37
C ASN A 131 10.10 -3.15 -21.02
N PRO A 132 9.54 -3.92 -21.97
CA PRO A 132 8.40 -4.79 -21.71
C PRO A 132 8.72 -5.94 -20.73
N LEU A 133 10.01 -6.21 -20.47
CA LEU A 133 10.49 -7.23 -19.52
C LEU A 133 10.82 -6.67 -18.13
N ALA A 134 10.54 -5.39 -17.85
CA ALA A 134 10.79 -4.83 -16.53
C ALA A 134 10.05 -5.63 -15.45
N GLY A 135 10.80 -6.19 -14.49
CA GLY A 135 10.26 -7.03 -13.41
C GLY A 135 9.89 -8.47 -13.80
N VAL A 136 10.02 -8.85 -15.08
CA VAL A 136 9.67 -10.19 -15.55
C VAL A 136 10.80 -11.17 -15.25
N THR A 137 10.45 -12.32 -14.67
CA THR A 137 11.36 -13.44 -14.41
C THR A 137 10.85 -14.72 -15.05
N ALA A 138 11.78 -15.64 -15.36
CA ALA A 138 11.47 -16.98 -15.83
C ALA A 138 12.25 -18.02 -15.01
N ILE A 139 11.52 -18.87 -14.29
CA ILE A 139 12.08 -19.97 -13.50
C ILE A 139 11.59 -21.29 -14.06
N ASP A 140 12.52 -22.16 -14.44
CA ASP A 140 12.24 -23.53 -14.86
C ASP A 140 12.55 -24.51 -13.71
N PRO A 141 11.73 -25.56 -13.50
CA PRO A 141 11.96 -26.55 -12.44
C PRO A 141 13.28 -27.33 -12.56
N VAL A 142 13.84 -27.44 -13.77
CA VAL A 142 15.05 -28.21 -14.08
C VAL A 142 16.22 -27.28 -14.41
N ASP A 143 15.99 -26.27 -15.27
CA ASP A 143 17.04 -25.37 -15.77
C ASP A 143 17.33 -24.19 -14.81
N GLY A 144 16.52 -23.99 -13.78
CA GLY A 144 16.68 -22.90 -12.82
C GLY A 144 16.25 -21.55 -13.39
N ASN A 145 16.98 -20.48 -13.08
CA ASN A 145 16.65 -19.14 -13.56
C ASN A 145 17.10 -18.96 -15.02
N ILE A 146 16.11 -18.88 -15.92
CA ILE A 146 16.30 -18.69 -17.36
C ILE A 146 15.75 -17.34 -17.85
N THR A 147 15.66 -16.35 -16.95
CA THR A 147 15.12 -15.00 -17.25
C THR A 147 15.81 -14.32 -18.43
N SER A 148 17.12 -14.53 -18.60
CA SER A 148 17.88 -13.97 -19.74
C SER A 148 17.51 -14.59 -21.09
N SER A 149 16.78 -15.71 -21.10
CA SER A 149 16.31 -16.40 -22.30
C SER A 149 14.92 -15.96 -22.75
N ILE A 150 14.28 -15.01 -22.07
CA ILE A 150 12.99 -14.46 -22.49
C ILE A 150 13.18 -13.66 -23.79
N VAL A 151 12.34 -13.96 -24.77
CA VAL A 151 12.30 -13.29 -26.07
C VAL A 151 11.03 -12.46 -26.15
N VAL A 152 11.16 -11.20 -26.54
CA VAL A 152 10.04 -10.31 -26.86
C VAL A 152 9.75 -10.40 -28.35
N THR A 153 8.49 -10.62 -28.71
CA THR A 153 7.98 -10.62 -30.08
C THR A 153 6.78 -9.69 -30.21
N GLY A 154 6.37 -9.39 -31.44
CA GLY A 154 5.40 -8.34 -31.73
C GLY A 154 6.05 -6.96 -31.95
N THR A 155 5.41 -6.14 -32.78
CA THR A 155 5.89 -4.79 -33.11
C THR A 155 5.11 -3.75 -32.31
N TYR A 156 5.81 -2.77 -31.75
CA TYR A 156 5.21 -1.63 -31.06
C TYR A 156 6.00 -0.34 -31.36
N PHE A 157 5.34 0.80 -31.24
CA PHE A 157 5.94 2.11 -31.51
C PHE A 157 5.72 3.04 -30.32
N LEU A 158 6.78 3.65 -29.79
CA LEU A 158 6.72 4.52 -28.61
C LEU A 158 6.42 5.98 -28.95
N ASP A 159 6.47 6.35 -30.22
CA ASP A 159 6.24 7.71 -30.72
C ASP A 159 4.85 7.89 -31.36
N THR A 160 4.09 6.79 -31.47
CA THR A 160 2.80 6.76 -32.13
C THR A 160 1.72 6.34 -31.14
N PRO A 161 0.74 7.20 -30.84
CA PRO A 161 -0.37 6.80 -29.97
C PRO A 161 -1.11 5.59 -30.54
N GLY A 162 -1.46 4.63 -29.68
CA GLY A 162 -2.13 3.41 -30.10
C GLY A 162 -2.01 2.29 -29.08
N THR A 163 -2.64 1.17 -29.38
CA THR A 163 -2.55 -0.05 -28.56
C THR A 163 -1.78 -1.10 -29.34
N TYR A 164 -0.74 -1.66 -28.72
CA TYR A 164 0.12 -2.69 -29.30
C TYR A 164 0.07 -3.96 -28.46
N ASN A 165 0.00 -5.12 -29.13
CA ASN A 165 0.10 -6.41 -28.47
C ASN A 165 1.52 -6.94 -28.60
N ILE A 166 2.22 -6.98 -27.47
CA ILE A 166 3.57 -7.54 -27.33
C ILE A 166 3.39 -8.95 -26.79
N SER A 167 4.15 -9.91 -27.32
CA SER A 167 4.21 -11.27 -26.77
C SER A 167 5.60 -11.49 -26.20
N ILE A 168 5.67 -12.16 -25.04
CA ILE A 168 6.93 -12.60 -24.46
C ILE A 168 6.90 -14.11 -24.37
N ARG A 169 8.02 -14.75 -24.70
CA ARG A 169 8.14 -16.21 -24.72
C ARG A 169 9.49 -16.67 -24.19
N VAL A 170 9.49 -17.76 -23.44
CA VAL A 170 10.71 -18.39 -22.94
C VAL A 170 10.63 -19.89 -23.20
N THR A 171 11.69 -20.45 -23.76
CA THR A 171 11.78 -21.88 -24.10
C THR A 171 12.87 -22.51 -23.26
N ASN A 172 12.56 -23.60 -22.57
CA ASN A 172 13.54 -24.34 -21.78
C ASN A 172 14.39 -25.28 -22.66
N ALA A 173 15.42 -25.91 -22.07
CA ALA A 173 16.32 -26.80 -22.80
C ALA A 173 15.61 -28.04 -23.39
N GLY A 174 14.46 -28.42 -22.83
CA GLY A 174 13.62 -29.50 -23.33
C GLY A 174 12.66 -29.10 -24.47
N GLY A 175 12.71 -27.86 -24.95
CA GLY A 175 11.90 -27.40 -26.08
C GLY A 175 10.44 -27.07 -25.74
N VAL A 176 10.11 -26.94 -24.45
CA VAL A 176 8.79 -26.51 -23.98
C VAL A 176 8.79 -25.00 -23.75
N ARG A 177 7.73 -24.33 -24.20
CA ARG A 177 7.61 -22.87 -24.21
C ARG A 177 6.49 -22.40 -23.29
N ALA A 178 6.79 -21.37 -22.51
CA ALA A 178 5.79 -20.54 -21.86
C ALA A 178 5.71 -19.19 -22.56
N SER A 179 4.50 -18.67 -22.70
CA SER A 179 4.23 -17.40 -23.37
C SER A 179 3.26 -16.55 -22.53
N ALA A 180 3.40 -15.24 -22.63
CA ALA A 180 2.45 -14.28 -22.09
C ALA A 180 2.27 -13.09 -23.04
N SER A 181 1.13 -12.41 -22.95
CA SER A 181 0.82 -11.23 -23.75
C SER A 181 0.78 -9.98 -22.90
N ILE A 182 1.29 -8.88 -23.45
CA ILE A 182 1.30 -7.55 -22.87
C ILE A 182 0.59 -6.61 -23.85
N THR A 183 -0.49 -5.97 -23.40
CA THR A 183 -1.13 -4.87 -24.12
C THR A 183 -0.46 -3.55 -23.71
N LEU A 184 0.33 -2.98 -24.62
CA LEU A 184 0.96 -1.67 -24.45
C LEU A 184 0.07 -0.57 -25.05
N THR A 185 -0.42 0.33 -24.22
CA THR A 185 -1.07 1.57 -24.65
C THR A 185 -0.04 2.69 -24.72
N VAL A 186 0.20 3.24 -25.90
CA VAL A 186 1.02 4.43 -26.09
C VAL A 186 0.12 5.65 -26.16
N ALA A 187 0.33 6.61 -25.27
CA ALA A 187 -0.53 7.78 -25.11
C ALA A 187 0.29 9.08 -25.08
N VAL A 188 -0.27 10.17 -25.62
CA VAL A 188 0.33 11.50 -25.44
C VAL A 188 0.16 11.92 -23.98
N SER A 189 1.24 12.33 -23.31
CA SER A 189 1.15 12.86 -21.96
C SER A 189 0.40 14.20 -21.96
N ALA A 190 -0.59 14.33 -21.08
CA ALA A 190 -1.30 15.59 -20.85
C ALA A 190 -0.48 16.59 -20.00
N ILE A 191 0.74 16.22 -19.61
CA ILE A 191 1.59 17.03 -18.74
C ILE A 191 2.19 18.19 -19.52
N PRO A 192 2.09 19.44 -19.02
CA PRO A 192 2.75 20.57 -19.64
C PRO A 192 4.27 20.39 -19.73
N LEU A 193 4.87 20.69 -20.88
CA LEU A 193 6.32 20.66 -21.07
C LEU A 193 7.05 21.76 -20.29
N THR A 194 6.34 22.83 -19.94
CA THR A 194 6.86 23.97 -19.18
C THR A 194 5.90 24.32 -18.05
N LEU A 195 6.44 24.64 -16.87
CA LEU A 195 5.67 25.31 -15.82
C LEU A 195 5.43 26.76 -16.26
N THR A 196 4.17 27.22 -16.22
CA THR A 196 3.82 28.60 -16.58
C THR A 196 4.47 29.60 -15.62
N THR A 197 4.60 30.86 -16.05
CA THR A 197 4.96 31.99 -15.18
C THR A 197 3.76 32.70 -14.57
N ASP A 198 2.55 32.35 -15.01
CA ASP A 198 1.31 32.88 -14.42
C ASP A 198 1.15 32.39 -12.97
N PRO A 199 0.45 33.16 -12.11
CA PRO A 199 0.17 32.74 -10.75
C PRO A 199 -0.57 31.39 -10.69
N ILE A 200 -0.06 30.47 -9.88
CA ILE A 200 -0.66 29.17 -9.57
C ILE A 200 -0.93 29.10 -8.07
N GLU A 201 -2.09 28.59 -7.67
CA GLU A 201 -2.40 28.32 -6.27
C GLU A 201 -2.74 26.83 -6.11
N ILE A 202 -2.09 26.17 -5.15
CA ILE A 202 -2.37 24.76 -4.83
C ILE A 202 -2.58 24.58 -3.33
N THR A 203 -3.52 23.71 -2.97
CA THR A 203 -3.85 23.41 -1.56
C THR A 203 -3.46 21.99 -1.18
N LEU A 204 -2.81 21.82 -0.02
CA LEU A 204 -2.52 20.52 0.60
C LEU A 204 -3.35 20.35 1.88
N TRP A 205 -4.20 19.32 1.94
CA TRP A 205 -4.88 18.91 3.17
C TRP A 205 -4.11 17.82 3.92
N HIS A 206 -4.03 17.95 5.25
CA HIS A 206 -3.31 17.03 6.12
C HIS A 206 -3.97 16.83 7.49
N ALA A 207 -3.51 15.82 8.23
CA ALA A 207 -4.03 15.51 9.57
C ALA A 207 -3.11 16.00 10.72
N MET A 208 -1.91 16.48 10.39
CA MET A 208 -0.88 16.88 11.36
C MET A 208 -1.32 17.94 12.38
N GLY A 209 -0.79 17.83 13.60
CA GLY A 209 -0.81 18.90 14.59
C GLY A 209 0.21 20.01 14.29
N GLU A 210 0.13 21.09 15.07
CA GLU A 210 0.84 22.37 14.84
C GLU A 210 2.35 22.22 14.59
N ALA A 211 3.06 21.43 15.39
CA ALA A 211 4.52 21.28 15.25
C ALA A 211 4.92 20.66 13.90
N ASN A 212 4.18 19.63 13.45
CA ASN A 212 4.44 18.96 12.18
C ASN A 212 3.93 19.80 11.00
N GLN A 213 2.86 20.58 11.19
CA GLN A 213 2.40 21.55 10.19
C GLN A 213 3.45 22.65 9.97
N ALA A 214 4.14 23.12 11.01
CA ALA A 214 5.20 24.11 10.86
C ALA A 214 6.35 23.60 9.97
N LEU A 215 6.68 22.29 10.05
CA LEU A 215 7.65 21.67 9.14
C LEU A 215 7.11 21.58 7.70
N LEU A 216 5.85 21.19 7.51
CA LEU A 216 5.22 21.21 6.18
C LEU A 216 5.25 22.63 5.58
N GLN A 217 4.96 23.66 6.37
CA GLN A 217 5.01 25.05 5.94
C GLN A 217 6.45 25.47 5.58
N LYS A 218 7.45 25.08 6.38
CA LYS A 218 8.88 25.31 6.04
C LYS A 218 9.22 24.74 4.66
N TYR A 219 8.76 23.55 4.33
CA TYR A 219 9.03 22.95 3.01
C TYR A 219 8.26 23.65 1.89
N ALA A 220 7.00 24.04 2.13
CA ALA A 220 6.24 24.87 1.20
C ALA A 220 6.93 26.21 0.93
N ASP A 221 7.40 26.90 1.96
CA ASP A 221 8.11 28.17 1.84
C ASP A 221 9.38 28.03 0.99
N SER A 222 10.17 26.98 1.23
CA SER A 222 11.35 26.70 0.41
C SER A 222 11.02 26.39 -1.05
N PHE A 223 9.88 25.73 -1.31
CA PHE A 223 9.40 25.48 -2.67
C PHE A 223 8.95 26.78 -3.35
N MET A 224 8.23 27.65 -2.65
CA MET A 224 7.78 28.95 -3.17
C MET A 224 8.97 29.89 -3.48
N VAL A 225 10.12 29.73 -2.81
CA VAL A 225 11.36 30.42 -3.20
C VAL A 225 11.90 29.92 -4.54
N LEU A 226 11.82 28.61 -4.80
CA LEU A 226 12.25 28.01 -6.08
C LEU A 226 11.25 28.30 -7.22
N HIS A 227 9.98 28.46 -6.89
CA HIS A 227 8.86 28.67 -7.82
C HIS A 227 8.02 29.89 -7.39
N PRO A 228 8.49 31.13 -7.63
CA PRO A 228 7.90 32.35 -7.07
C PRO A 228 6.50 32.69 -7.59
N ASN A 229 6.05 32.04 -8.66
CA ASN A 229 4.69 32.17 -9.18
C ASN A 229 3.72 31.12 -8.60
N VAL A 230 4.19 30.17 -7.79
CA VAL A 230 3.35 29.16 -7.13
C VAL A 230 3.12 29.55 -5.68
N THR A 231 1.85 29.55 -5.27
CA THR A 231 1.43 29.70 -3.87
C THR A 231 0.93 28.36 -3.34
N ILE A 232 1.48 27.91 -2.21
CA ILE A 232 1.04 26.69 -1.53
C ILE A 232 0.23 27.06 -0.29
N ILE A 233 -1.00 26.60 -0.23
CA ILE A 233 -1.90 26.76 0.91
C ILE A 233 -1.89 25.47 1.73
N ILE A 234 -1.50 25.59 3.00
CA ILE A 234 -1.54 24.49 3.99
C ILE A 234 -2.45 24.93 5.14
N PRO A 235 -3.75 24.56 5.10
CA PRO A 235 -4.68 24.86 6.18
C PRO A 235 -4.28 24.16 7.49
N ALA A 236 -4.88 24.59 8.61
CA ALA A 236 -4.72 23.89 9.87
C ALA A 236 -5.14 22.41 9.74
N GLY A 237 -4.29 21.50 10.23
CA GLY A 237 -4.58 20.08 10.16
C GLY A 237 -5.79 19.68 10.99
N VAL A 238 -6.47 18.61 10.56
CA VAL A 238 -7.72 18.15 11.20
C VAL A 238 -7.52 17.18 12.37
N GLY A 239 -6.26 17.02 12.82
CA GLY A 239 -5.87 16.31 14.04
C GLY A 239 -5.80 14.78 13.95
N ASN A 240 -6.58 14.14 13.08
CA ASN A 240 -6.51 12.69 12.86
C ASN A 240 -6.87 12.30 11.42
N TYR A 241 -6.38 11.13 11.01
CA TYR A 241 -6.48 10.66 9.64
C TYR A 241 -7.90 10.24 9.25
N ASP A 242 -8.71 9.71 10.16
CA ASP A 242 -10.10 9.31 9.88
C ASP A 242 -11.02 10.51 9.61
N THR A 243 -10.79 11.60 10.34
CA THR A 243 -11.47 12.89 10.11
C THR A 243 -11.05 13.48 8.77
N LEU A 244 -9.76 13.42 8.44
CA LEU A 244 -9.28 13.85 7.13
C LEU A 244 -9.92 13.05 6.00
N LYS A 245 -10.01 11.72 6.17
CA LYS A 245 -10.69 10.83 5.22
C LYS A 245 -12.14 11.23 5.01
N THR A 246 -12.88 11.41 6.10
CA THR A 246 -14.30 11.80 6.06
C THR A 246 -14.49 13.14 5.35
N ASN A 247 -13.64 14.13 5.64
CA ASN A 247 -13.66 15.42 4.96
C ASN A 247 -13.36 15.28 3.46
N MET A 248 -12.40 14.45 3.10
CA MET A 248 -12.04 14.20 1.70
C MET A 248 -13.18 13.50 0.94
N ILE A 249 -13.86 12.52 1.52
CA ILE A 249 -15.03 11.86 0.90
C ILE A 249 -16.15 12.88 0.64
N ASN A 250 -16.41 13.77 1.60
CA ASN A 250 -17.40 14.84 1.45
C ASN A 250 -16.99 15.81 0.33
N ALA A 251 -15.70 16.20 0.28
CA ALA A 251 -15.13 17.05 -0.77
C ALA A 251 -15.22 16.41 -2.16
N ILE A 252 -14.94 15.11 -2.28
CA ILE A 252 -15.11 14.35 -3.53
C ILE A 252 -16.57 14.39 -3.98
N THR A 253 -17.51 14.18 -3.05
CA THR A 253 -18.95 14.22 -3.34
C THR A 253 -19.38 15.61 -3.80
N ALA A 254 -18.84 16.66 -3.17
CA ALA A 254 -19.10 18.05 -3.50
C ALA A 254 -18.34 18.55 -4.76
N GLN A 255 -17.39 17.76 -5.28
CA GLN A 255 -16.45 18.16 -6.34
C GLN A 255 -15.61 19.40 -5.95
N ASP A 256 -15.32 19.56 -4.67
CA ASP A 256 -14.57 20.69 -4.09
C ASP A 256 -13.35 20.16 -3.32
N MET A 257 -12.38 19.67 -4.09
CA MET A 257 -11.23 18.93 -3.58
C MET A 257 -9.98 19.83 -3.49
N PRO A 258 -9.07 19.61 -2.51
CA PRO A 258 -7.73 20.18 -2.56
C PRO A 258 -6.93 19.59 -3.72
N ASN A 259 -5.80 20.19 -4.08
CA ASN A 259 -4.92 19.65 -5.11
C ASN A 259 -4.11 18.44 -4.60
N LEU A 260 -3.71 18.45 -3.32
CA LEU A 260 -3.01 17.35 -2.66
C LEU A 260 -3.72 16.97 -1.35
N VAL A 261 -3.67 15.68 -1.01
CA VAL A 261 -4.17 15.18 0.27
C VAL A 261 -3.26 14.11 0.85
N GLN A 262 -3.06 14.19 2.16
CA GLN A 262 -2.44 13.12 2.93
C GLN A 262 -3.43 11.97 3.17
N ALA A 263 -3.02 10.74 2.90
CA ALA A 263 -3.91 9.58 2.93
C ALA A 263 -3.21 8.31 3.39
N TYR A 264 -3.88 7.47 4.17
CA TYR A 264 -3.46 6.07 4.31
C TYR A 264 -3.80 5.29 3.04
N PRO A 265 -3.14 4.15 2.80
CA PRO A 265 -3.38 3.35 1.59
C PRO A 265 -4.85 2.96 1.37
N ASP A 266 -5.59 2.65 2.43
CA ASP A 266 -7.01 2.31 2.35
C ASP A 266 -7.90 3.54 2.10
N HIS A 267 -7.47 4.73 2.52
CA HIS A 267 -8.14 5.97 2.19
C HIS A 267 -8.01 6.27 0.68
N VAL A 268 -6.83 6.02 0.10
CA VAL A 268 -6.61 6.15 -1.36
C VAL A 268 -7.55 5.21 -2.11
N ALA A 269 -7.73 3.96 -1.65
CA ALA A 269 -8.71 3.03 -2.23
C ALA A 269 -10.14 3.59 -2.19
N GLU A 270 -10.55 4.23 -1.10
CA GLU A 270 -11.87 4.90 -1.01
C GLU A 270 -11.98 6.08 -2.00
N TYR A 271 -10.93 6.90 -2.15
CA TYR A 271 -10.94 8.04 -3.07
C TYR A 271 -10.96 7.62 -4.54
N LEU A 272 -10.35 6.47 -4.87
CA LEU A 272 -10.38 5.88 -6.20
C LEU A 272 -11.78 5.44 -6.63
N ASN A 273 -12.63 5.01 -5.69
CA ASN A 273 -14.04 4.72 -5.95
C ASN A 273 -14.79 5.97 -6.47
N GLY A 274 -14.44 7.15 -5.94
CA GLY A 274 -14.94 8.44 -6.41
C GLY A 274 -14.27 8.95 -7.70
N LYS A 275 -13.37 8.16 -8.31
CA LYS A 275 -12.53 8.54 -9.47
C LYS A 275 -11.76 9.84 -9.25
N ALA A 276 -11.43 10.15 -7.99
CA ALA A 276 -10.94 11.46 -7.59
C ALA A 276 -9.41 11.58 -7.61
N VAL A 277 -8.68 10.47 -7.60
CA VAL A 277 -7.21 10.48 -7.50
C VAL A 277 -6.56 10.46 -8.89
N LEU A 278 -5.51 11.25 -9.06
CA LEU A 278 -4.74 11.38 -10.29
C LEU A 278 -3.81 10.17 -10.48
N ASN A 279 -3.70 9.69 -11.72
CA ASN A 279 -2.67 8.72 -12.10
C ASN A 279 -1.31 9.43 -12.17
N LEU A 280 -0.35 9.00 -11.36
CA LEU A 280 0.98 9.61 -11.27
C LEU A 280 1.99 9.03 -12.26
N ASN A 281 1.72 7.90 -12.92
CA ASN A 281 2.63 7.27 -13.89
C ASN A 281 3.14 8.24 -14.97
N PRO A 282 2.28 9.07 -15.63
CA PRO A 282 2.80 10.02 -16.62
C PRO A 282 3.76 11.05 -16.02
N TYR A 283 3.57 11.42 -14.74
CA TYR A 283 4.43 12.38 -14.05
C TYR A 283 5.74 11.75 -13.63
N ILE A 284 5.68 10.55 -13.02
CA ILE A 284 6.84 9.75 -12.62
C ILE A 284 7.76 9.49 -13.81
N ASN A 285 7.19 9.09 -14.94
CA ASN A 285 7.94 8.68 -16.12
C ASN A 285 8.32 9.85 -17.05
N SER A 286 7.92 11.09 -16.73
CA SER A 286 8.24 12.24 -17.56
C SER A 286 9.76 12.44 -17.70
N THR A 287 10.27 12.57 -18.92
CA THR A 287 11.70 12.92 -19.15
C THR A 287 12.07 14.30 -18.64
N THR A 288 11.10 15.22 -18.53
CA THR A 288 11.33 16.60 -18.09
C THR A 288 11.10 16.74 -16.58
N TRP A 289 10.01 16.16 -16.07
CA TRP A 289 9.54 16.41 -14.69
C TRP A 289 9.59 15.18 -13.79
N GLY A 290 9.98 14.03 -14.32
CA GLY A 290 9.87 12.75 -13.64
C GLY A 290 10.90 12.50 -12.55
N LEU A 291 10.82 11.32 -11.96
CA LEU A 291 11.74 10.84 -10.93
C LEU A 291 12.92 10.14 -11.63
N ASN A 292 13.94 10.92 -11.96
CA ASN A 292 15.09 10.49 -12.75
C ASN A 292 16.42 11.01 -12.17
N GLY A 293 17.54 10.44 -12.62
CA GLY A 293 18.88 10.86 -12.21
C GLY A 293 19.09 10.77 -10.70
N ALA A 294 19.45 11.90 -10.07
CA ALA A 294 19.68 11.97 -8.62
C ALA A 294 18.39 11.88 -7.77
N ASP A 295 17.22 12.05 -8.41
CA ASP A 295 15.89 11.98 -7.79
C ASP A 295 15.10 10.77 -8.32
N ALA A 296 15.82 9.71 -8.69
CA ALA A 296 15.25 8.53 -9.33
C ALA A 296 14.19 7.83 -8.46
N LEU A 297 13.27 7.14 -9.12
CA LEU A 297 12.18 6.40 -8.48
C LEU A 297 12.71 5.24 -7.61
N ASP A 298 13.78 4.58 -8.04
CA ASP A 298 14.42 3.45 -7.35
C ASP A 298 15.17 3.85 -6.07
N ASP A 299 15.37 5.16 -5.84
CA ASP A 299 15.86 5.68 -4.56
C ASP A 299 14.77 5.72 -3.49
N ILE A 300 13.48 5.64 -3.86
CA ILE A 300 12.40 5.46 -2.88
C ILE A 300 12.46 4.03 -2.35
N ILE A 301 12.28 3.84 -1.04
CA ILE A 301 12.26 2.50 -0.43
C ILE A 301 11.20 1.64 -1.12
N GLU A 302 11.64 0.50 -1.65
CA GLU A 302 10.85 -0.40 -2.50
C GLU A 302 9.50 -0.76 -1.86
N SER A 303 9.50 -1.25 -0.62
CA SER A 303 8.26 -1.62 0.08
C SER A 303 7.33 -0.43 0.33
N TYR A 304 7.86 0.78 0.45
CA TYR A 304 7.04 1.99 0.57
C TYR A 304 6.47 2.39 -0.78
N LEU A 305 7.22 2.19 -1.86
CA LEU A 305 6.80 2.49 -3.22
C LEU A 305 5.70 1.52 -3.70
N GLU A 306 5.89 0.21 -3.52
CA GLU A 306 4.95 -0.83 -3.97
C GLU A 306 3.55 -0.67 -3.38
N GLU A 307 3.46 -0.23 -2.13
CA GLU A 307 2.19 0.06 -1.45
C GLU A 307 1.37 1.14 -2.19
N ASN A 308 2.01 2.00 -2.98
CA ASN A 308 1.34 3.07 -3.71
C ASN A 308 0.78 2.66 -5.09
N SER A 309 1.10 1.44 -5.56
CA SER A 309 0.70 0.91 -6.88
C SER A 309 -0.26 -0.28 -6.82
N GLN A 310 -0.72 -0.66 -5.64
CA GLN A 310 -1.45 -1.92 -5.40
C GLN A 310 -2.91 -1.96 -5.90
N TYR A 311 -3.43 -0.88 -6.48
CA TYR A 311 -4.87 -0.66 -6.62
C TYR A 311 -5.48 -1.18 -7.94
N ASP A 312 -4.65 -1.51 -8.94
CA ASP A 312 -5.09 -2.06 -10.21
C ASP A 312 -4.04 -2.96 -10.87
N ALA A 313 -4.45 -3.68 -11.91
CA ALA A 313 -3.59 -4.64 -12.62
C ALA A 313 -2.39 -3.99 -13.33
N ALA A 314 -2.50 -2.70 -13.62
CA ALA A 314 -1.47 -1.94 -14.30
C ALA A 314 -0.37 -1.47 -13.34
N GLY A 315 -0.52 -1.68 -12.03
CA GLY A 315 0.42 -1.18 -11.04
C GLY A 315 0.44 0.36 -11.00
N THR A 316 -0.71 1.01 -11.21
CA THR A 316 -0.77 2.47 -11.31
C THR A 316 -0.45 3.13 -9.98
N TYR A 317 0.53 4.05 -9.97
CA TYR A 317 0.83 4.87 -8.80
C TYR A 317 -0.24 5.95 -8.62
N TYR A 318 -0.95 5.89 -7.48
CA TYR A 318 -1.97 6.89 -7.10
C TYR A 318 -1.55 7.78 -5.93
N SER A 319 -0.37 7.52 -5.37
CA SER A 319 0.26 8.34 -4.35
C SER A 319 1.77 8.09 -4.35
N LEU A 320 2.51 8.85 -3.54
CA LEU A 320 3.90 8.53 -3.18
C LEU A 320 4.06 8.53 -1.66
N PRO A 321 5.01 7.73 -1.12
CA PRO A 321 5.21 7.65 0.33
C PRO A 321 5.71 8.99 0.88
N PHE A 322 5.19 9.38 2.04
CA PHE A 322 5.61 10.62 2.70
C PHE A 322 5.94 10.38 4.18
N ASN A 323 5.02 9.79 4.92
CA ASN A 323 5.04 9.81 6.36
C ASN A 323 5.02 8.39 6.94
N LYS A 324 6.16 7.69 6.84
CA LYS A 324 6.29 6.26 7.13
C LYS A 324 6.84 5.98 8.52
N SER A 325 6.32 4.94 9.15
CA SER A 325 6.70 4.49 10.49
C SER A 325 6.64 2.97 10.56
N THR A 326 7.18 2.40 11.62
CA THR A 326 7.02 0.99 11.96
C THR A 326 6.81 0.88 13.47
N GLU A 327 6.63 -0.32 13.98
CA GLU A 327 6.58 -0.56 15.42
C GLU A 327 7.98 -0.88 15.96
N VAL A 328 8.29 -0.47 17.17
CA VAL A 328 9.57 -0.73 17.84
C VAL A 328 9.32 -1.14 19.28
N MET A 329 10.27 -1.87 19.87
CA MET A 329 10.21 -2.25 21.29
C MET A 329 10.83 -1.14 22.13
N ILE A 330 10.07 -0.55 23.04
CA ILE A 330 10.57 0.43 24.02
C ILE A 330 10.58 -0.25 25.38
N TYR A 331 11.69 -0.19 26.10
CA TYR A 331 11.81 -0.87 27.39
C TYR A 331 12.52 -0.03 28.44
N ASN A 332 12.18 -0.31 29.70
CA ASN A 332 12.76 0.35 30.87
C ASN A 332 14.19 -0.14 31.08
N LYS A 333 15.16 0.57 30.50
CA LYS A 333 16.58 0.22 30.54
C LYS A 333 17.13 0.15 31.97
N THR A 334 16.66 1.03 32.87
CA THR A 334 17.06 1.00 34.28
C THR A 334 16.65 -0.32 34.95
N ALA A 335 15.42 -0.78 34.74
CA ALA A 335 14.93 -2.05 35.27
C ALA A 335 15.74 -3.23 34.70
N PHE A 336 15.96 -3.26 33.39
CA PHE A 336 16.72 -4.31 32.71
C PHE A 336 18.16 -4.40 33.22
N ASN A 337 18.85 -3.25 33.32
CA ASN A 337 20.21 -3.19 33.88
C ASN A 337 20.27 -3.65 35.33
N THR A 338 19.30 -3.23 36.16
CA THR A 338 19.23 -3.62 37.58
C THR A 338 19.07 -5.12 37.74
N LEU A 339 18.30 -5.75 36.86
CA LEU A 339 18.00 -7.18 36.89
C LEU A 339 19.00 -8.03 36.10
N GLY A 340 19.95 -7.42 35.39
CA GLY A 340 20.91 -8.12 34.52
C GLY A 340 20.25 -8.78 33.31
N ILE A 341 19.15 -8.22 32.81
CA ILE A 341 18.40 -8.74 31.65
C ILE A 341 18.95 -8.09 30.37
N ALA A 342 19.29 -8.90 29.37
CA ALA A 342 19.72 -8.43 28.06
C ALA A 342 18.54 -7.87 27.23
N GLU A 343 18.83 -7.12 26.16
CA GLU A 343 17.81 -6.66 25.20
C GLU A 343 17.05 -7.86 24.60
N PRO A 344 15.73 -8.00 24.85
CA PRO A 344 14.96 -9.13 24.33
C PRO A 344 14.96 -9.13 22.80
N GLN A 345 15.22 -10.29 22.20
CA GLN A 345 15.13 -10.45 20.74
C GLN A 345 13.86 -11.21 20.35
N THR A 346 13.30 -11.99 21.28
CA THR A 346 12.15 -12.85 21.05
C THR A 346 11.06 -12.66 22.11
N TRP A 347 9.83 -13.02 21.78
CA TRP A 347 8.74 -13.05 22.76
C TRP A 347 9.05 -14.01 23.92
N GLN A 348 9.78 -15.09 23.64
CA GLN A 348 10.25 -16.04 24.63
C GLN A 348 11.26 -15.43 25.61
N ASP A 349 12.11 -14.50 25.17
CA ASP A 349 13.00 -13.74 26.06
C ASP A 349 12.19 -12.87 27.03
N ILE A 350 11.13 -12.21 26.53
CA ILE A 350 10.20 -11.43 27.38
C ILE A 350 9.50 -12.35 28.39
N ILE A 351 9.00 -13.51 27.95
CA ILE A 351 8.36 -14.50 28.82
C ILE A 351 9.33 -15.00 29.90
N ALA A 352 10.59 -15.26 29.55
CA ALA A 352 11.62 -15.68 30.50
C ALA A 352 11.96 -14.57 31.52
N ALA A 353 11.99 -13.31 31.09
CA ALA A 353 12.23 -12.14 31.94
C ALA A 353 11.04 -11.77 32.83
N ALA A 354 9.83 -12.20 32.47
CA ALA A 354 8.57 -11.77 33.07
C ALA A 354 8.51 -11.90 34.60
N PRO A 355 8.94 -13.01 35.25
CA PRO A 355 8.87 -13.12 36.71
C PRO A 355 9.75 -12.08 37.44
N ALA A 356 10.93 -11.78 36.90
CA ALA A 356 11.83 -10.79 37.47
C ALA A 356 11.28 -9.37 37.31
N LEU A 357 10.76 -9.04 36.12
CA LEU A 357 10.12 -7.75 35.85
C LEU A 357 8.87 -7.55 36.71
N LYS A 358 8.04 -8.59 36.89
CA LYS A 358 6.87 -8.54 37.77
C LYS A 358 7.26 -8.24 39.21
N THR A 359 8.27 -8.93 39.73
CA THR A 359 8.76 -8.70 41.11
C THR A 359 9.32 -7.29 41.28
N TYR A 360 10.07 -6.80 40.28
CA TYR A 360 10.62 -5.44 40.28
C TYR A 360 9.49 -4.38 40.30
N GLY A 361 8.47 -4.55 39.45
CA GLY A 361 7.32 -3.66 39.43
C GLY A 361 6.46 -3.73 40.69
N ASP A 362 6.30 -4.91 41.28
CA ASP A 362 5.57 -5.06 42.54
C ASP A 362 6.22 -4.27 43.68
N ASN A 363 7.55 -4.26 43.74
CA ASN A 363 8.29 -3.47 44.72
C ASN A 363 8.10 -1.96 44.48
N ILE A 364 8.10 -1.51 43.22
CA ILE A 364 7.82 -0.11 42.87
C ILE A 364 6.39 0.28 43.24
N ALA A 365 5.42 -0.55 42.89
CA ALA A 365 4.01 -0.33 43.17
C ALA A 365 3.77 -0.18 44.69
N GLU A 366 4.35 -1.09 45.48
CA GLU A 366 4.29 -1.02 46.93
C GLU A 366 4.93 0.26 47.47
N ALA A 367 6.13 0.61 47.00
CA ALA A 367 6.80 1.83 47.41
C ALA A 367 5.98 3.10 47.11
N LYS A 368 5.36 3.17 45.92
CA LYS A 368 4.47 4.28 45.53
C LYS A 368 3.25 4.39 46.44
N VAL A 369 2.58 3.27 46.74
CA VAL A 369 1.42 3.25 47.65
C VAL A 369 1.81 3.72 49.05
N ARG A 370 2.93 3.23 49.59
CA ARG A 370 3.43 3.63 50.92
C ARG A 370 3.79 5.11 50.96
N ALA A 371 4.49 5.62 49.93
CA ALA A 371 4.87 7.02 49.84
C ALA A 371 3.66 7.97 49.74
N ALA A 372 2.60 7.55 49.03
CA ALA A 372 1.37 8.33 48.90
C ALA A 372 0.50 8.34 50.18
N ASN A 373 0.73 7.41 51.12
CA ASN A 373 -0.11 7.21 52.31
C ASN A 373 0.72 7.20 53.61
N PRO A 374 1.47 8.29 53.91
CA PRO A 374 2.32 8.33 55.08
C PRO A 374 1.50 8.18 56.37
N GLY A 375 1.91 7.25 57.24
CA GLY A 375 1.25 7.02 58.54
C GLY A 375 0.02 6.09 58.50
N MET A 376 -0.34 5.55 57.33
CA MET A 376 -1.38 4.52 57.24
C MET A 376 -0.89 3.19 57.84
N SER A 377 -1.76 2.48 58.57
CA SER A 377 -1.42 1.19 59.15
C SER A 377 -1.24 0.10 58.09
N GLU A 378 -0.46 -0.94 58.40
CA GLU A 378 -0.21 -2.03 57.46
C GLU A 378 -1.50 -2.74 57.00
N ALA A 379 -2.48 -2.89 57.91
CA ALA A 379 -3.77 -3.50 57.59
C ALA A 379 -4.56 -2.71 56.53
N ASN A 380 -4.43 -1.37 56.52
CA ASN A 380 -5.09 -0.51 55.54
C ASN A 380 -4.26 -0.32 54.26
N LEU A 381 -2.93 -0.43 54.34
CA LEU A 381 -2.04 -0.41 53.17
C LEU A 381 -2.14 -1.69 52.34
N ALA A 382 -2.26 -2.86 53.00
CA ALA A 382 -2.28 -4.16 52.33
C ALA A 382 -3.24 -4.25 51.13
N PRO A 383 -4.54 -3.85 51.22
CA PRO A 383 -5.44 -3.88 50.06
C PRO A 383 -5.03 -2.90 48.95
N LEU A 384 -4.49 -1.72 49.28
CA LEU A 384 -4.02 -0.75 48.29
C LEU A 384 -2.76 -1.24 47.56
N ILE A 385 -1.83 -1.85 48.30
CA ILE A 385 -0.63 -2.48 47.74
C ILE A 385 -1.03 -3.64 46.82
N ALA A 386 -1.95 -4.50 47.26
CA ALA A 386 -2.45 -5.60 46.44
C ALA A 386 -3.10 -5.11 45.14
N ALA A 387 -3.93 -4.07 45.21
CA ALA A 387 -4.55 -3.45 44.04
C ALA A 387 -3.50 -2.86 43.08
N ALA A 388 -2.48 -2.16 43.61
CA ALA A 388 -1.41 -1.60 42.78
C ALA A 388 -0.55 -2.69 42.11
N LYS A 389 -0.22 -3.76 42.84
CA LYS A 389 0.52 -4.92 42.31
C LYS A 389 -0.26 -5.69 41.24
N ALA A 390 -1.59 -5.68 41.31
CA ALA A 390 -2.45 -6.31 40.31
C ALA A 390 -2.39 -5.60 38.95
N LEU A 391 -2.00 -4.32 38.92
CA LEU A 391 -1.83 -3.54 37.69
C LEU A 391 -0.44 -3.72 37.06
N ILE A 392 0.46 -4.53 37.63
CA ILE A 392 1.79 -4.74 37.07
C ILE A 392 1.76 -5.88 36.05
N VAL A 393 2.02 -5.55 34.78
CA VAL A 393 2.14 -6.53 33.69
C VAL A 393 3.45 -6.27 32.94
N PRO A 394 4.36 -7.27 32.82
CA PRO A 394 5.72 -7.07 32.30
C PRO A 394 5.81 -6.35 30.94
N ALA A 395 4.94 -6.67 30.00
CA ALA A 395 4.95 -6.13 28.65
C ALA A 395 3.55 -5.75 28.16
N SER A 396 3.51 -4.81 27.20
CA SER A 396 2.28 -4.44 26.50
C SER A 396 2.50 -4.18 25.01
N TYR A 397 1.46 -4.36 24.21
CA TYR A 397 1.41 -3.95 22.81
C TYR A 397 0.44 -2.79 22.65
N ASP A 398 0.91 -1.64 22.17
CA ASP A 398 0.17 -0.37 22.18
C ASP A 398 -1.07 -0.38 21.28
N SER A 399 -0.99 -1.01 20.10
CA SER A 399 -2.11 -1.09 19.17
C SER A 399 -2.63 -2.51 19.04
N THR A 400 -3.89 -2.74 19.44
CA THR A 400 -4.58 -4.05 19.32
C THR A 400 -4.64 -4.55 17.89
N GLY A 401 -5.02 -3.70 16.93
CA GLY A 401 -5.07 -4.06 15.51
C GLY A 401 -3.70 -4.42 14.94
N ASN A 402 -2.66 -3.65 15.23
CA ASN A 402 -1.31 -3.97 14.73
C ASN A 402 -0.71 -5.20 15.45
N ALA A 403 -0.97 -5.37 16.75
CA ALA A 403 -0.59 -6.58 17.47
C ALA A 403 -1.17 -7.81 16.78
N PHE A 404 -2.47 -7.78 16.46
CA PHE A 404 -3.12 -8.88 15.73
C PHE A 404 -2.39 -9.18 14.42
N ILE A 405 -2.14 -8.15 13.59
CA ILE A 405 -1.56 -8.30 12.25
C ILE A 405 -0.11 -8.80 12.33
N THR A 406 0.72 -8.18 13.18
CA THR A 406 2.13 -8.56 13.37
C THR A 406 2.26 -9.98 13.90
N PHE A 407 1.50 -10.36 14.95
CA PHE A 407 1.53 -11.74 15.46
C PHE A 407 1.01 -12.74 14.44
N THR A 408 -0.03 -12.38 13.67
CA THR A 408 -0.52 -13.23 12.58
C THR A 408 0.60 -13.55 11.60
N ARG A 409 1.35 -12.53 11.13
CA ARG A 409 2.49 -12.74 10.23
C ARG A 409 3.64 -13.52 10.88
N GLN A 410 3.97 -13.25 12.15
CA GLN A 410 5.01 -13.96 12.87
C GLN A 410 4.71 -15.44 13.16
N PHE A 411 3.46 -15.87 12.91
CA PHE A 411 3.03 -17.26 12.97
C PHE A 411 2.76 -17.86 11.58
N ASN A 412 3.18 -17.19 10.50
CA ASN A 412 2.88 -17.56 9.10
C ASN A 412 1.37 -17.60 8.79
N GLY A 413 0.57 -16.83 9.52
CA GLY A 413 -0.84 -16.60 9.23
C GLY A 413 -1.03 -15.53 8.15
N ALA A 414 -2.30 -15.32 7.78
CA ALA A 414 -2.70 -14.31 6.81
C ALA A 414 -3.75 -13.38 7.41
N TYR A 415 -3.69 -12.10 7.03
CA TYR A 415 -4.63 -11.07 7.49
C TYR A 415 -5.53 -10.61 6.33
N THR A 416 -4.99 -9.85 5.39
CA THR A 416 -5.73 -9.34 4.22
C THR A 416 -4.97 -9.62 2.93
N GLY A 417 -5.69 -9.56 1.81
CA GLY A 417 -5.11 -9.69 0.47
C GLY A 417 -6.04 -9.11 -0.59
N ILE A 418 -5.55 -9.03 -1.82
CA ILE A 418 -6.35 -8.66 -3.00
C ILE A 418 -6.39 -9.88 -3.92
N ASP A 419 -7.60 -10.26 -4.35
CA ASP A 419 -7.75 -11.17 -5.48
C ASP A 419 -7.46 -10.39 -6.76
N TYR A 420 -6.26 -10.54 -7.33
CA TYR A 420 -5.85 -9.82 -8.53
C TYR A 420 -6.61 -10.22 -9.81
N ALA A 421 -7.42 -11.28 -9.79
CA ALA A 421 -8.33 -11.58 -10.90
C ALA A 421 -9.58 -10.68 -10.87
N THR A 422 -10.03 -10.29 -9.67
CA THR A 422 -11.27 -9.51 -9.48
C THR A 422 -11.07 -8.12 -8.89
N PHE A 423 -9.85 -7.81 -8.44
CA PHE A 423 -9.47 -6.65 -7.63
C PHE A 423 -10.33 -6.45 -6.38
N ARG A 424 -10.85 -7.56 -5.82
CA ARG A 424 -11.62 -7.54 -4.58
C ARG A 424 -10.73 -7.85 -3.39
N GLY A 425 -10.95 -7.10 -2.33
CA GLY A 425 -10.32 -7.35 -1.04
C GLY A 425 -10.75 -8.68 -0.45
N GLN A 426 -9.84 -9.34 0.26
CA GLN A 426 -10.04 -10.61 0.93
C GLN A 426 -9.66 -10.49 2.41
N TYR A 427 -10.49 -11.10 3.25
CA TYR A 427 -10.26 -11.25 4.69
C TYR A 427 -9.80 -12.68 4.97
N LEU A 428 -8.53 -12.86 5.33
CA LEU A 428 -7.85 -14.16 5.31
C LEU A 428 -7.57 -14.75 6.70
N TRP A 429 -7.96 -14.05 7.78
CA TRP A 429 -7.69 -14.48 9.15
C TRP A 429 -8.63 -15.59 9.64
N ASN A 430 -9.86 -15.63 9.15
CA ASN A 430 -10.88 -16.55 9.64
C ASN A 430 -10.62 -17.97 9.13
N ASN A 431 -10.79 -18.97 10.00
CA ASN A 431 -10.45 -20.38 9.74
C ASN A 431 -8.97 -20.62 9.35
N ASN A 432 -8.08 -19.65 9.58
CA ASN A 432 -6.65 -19.82 9.38
C ASN A 432 -6.01 -20.40 10.66
N ALA A 433 -5.45 -21.61 10.56
CA ALA A 433 -4.87 -22.31 11.71
C ALA A 433 -3.67 -21.56 12.32
N ASN A 434 -2.86 -20.91 11.48
CA ASN A 434 -1.70 -20.14 11.92
C ASN A 434 -2.12 -18.84 12.62
N THR A 435 -3.14 -18.14 12.09
CA THR A 435 -3.73 -16.98 12.78
C THR A 435 -4.34 -17.39 14.12
N THR A 436 -5.03 -18.54 14.17
CA THR A 436 -5.56 -19.09 15.43
C THR A 436 -4.45 -19.41 16.43
N ALA A 437 -3.33 -19.98 15.96
CA ALA A 437 -2.17 -20.26 16.81
C ALA A 437 -1.52 -18.98 17.36
N ALA A 438 -1.44 -17.92 16.57
CA ALA A 438 -0.98 -16.60 17.02
C ALA A 438 -1.85 -16.05 18.15
N MET A 439 -3.17 -16.12 17.98
CA MET A 439 -4.13 -15.68 19.00
C MET A 439 -4.07 -16.53 20.26
N GLN A 440 -3.87 -17.84 20.11
CA GLN A 440 -3.68 -18.76 21.23
C GLN A 440 -2.40 -18.43 22.02
N PHE A 441 -1.29 -18.13 21.33
CA PHE A 441 -0.05 -17.68 21.97
C PHE A 441 -0.26 -16.42 22.81
N LEU A 442 -0.93 -15.40 22.26
CA LEU A 442 -1.23 -14.16 23.00
C LEU A 442 -2.16 -14.43 24.19
N LYS A 443 -3.20 -15.24 24.01
CA LYS A 443 -4.12 -15.62 25.08
C LYS A 443 -3.41 -16.34 26.23
N ASP A 444 -2.53 -17.29 25.92
CA ASP A 444 -1.82 -18.07 26.93
C ASP A 444 -0.80 -17.22 27.71
N ASN A 445 -0.28 -16.17 27.08
CA ASN A 445 0.71 -15.26 27.67
C ASN A 445 0.13 -13.92 28.14
N LYS A 446 -1.20 -13.79 28.23
CA LYS A 446 -1.86 -12.51 28.52
C LYS A 446 -1.52 -11.86 29.87
N ALA A 447 -1.07 -12.66 30.85
CA ALA A 447 -0.60 -12.15 32.14
C ALA A 447 0.83 -11.58 32.08
N ILE A 448 1.53 -11.78 30.95
CA ILE A 448 2.88 -11.31 30.69
C ILE A 448 2.87 -10.18 29.66
N ILE A 449 2.12 -10.38 28.57
CA ILE A 449 1.97 -9.44 27.45
C ILE A 449 0.49 -9.08 27.39
N THR A 450 0.14 -7.80 27.57
CA THR A 450 -1.25 -7.35 27.53
C THR A 450 -1.45 -6.15 26.60
N LEU A 451 -2.67 -5.63 26.55
CA LEU A 451 -3.08 -4.48 25.75
C LEU A 451 -3.40 -3.29 26.67
N PRO A 452 -3.31 -2.04 26.20
CA PRO A 452 -3.56 -0.87 27.03
C PRO A 452 -4.95 -0.84 27.68
N GLU A 453 -5.93 -1.48 27.07
CA GLU A 453 -7.30 -1.62 27.57
C GLU A 453 -7.36 -2.35 28.93
N PHE A 454 -6.35 -3.15 29.29
CA PHE A 454 -6.25 -3.74 30.63
C PHE A 454 -6.17 -2.68 31.74
N TRP A 455 -5.62 -1.50 31.44
CA TRP A 455 -5.53 -0.36 32.35
C TRP A 455 -6.59 0.72 32.08
N ASP A 456 -7.63 0.40 31.29
CA ASP A 456 -8.59 1.38 30.76
C ASP A 456 -7.88 2.55 30.05
N GLN A 457 -6.79 2.26 29.35
CA GLN A 457 -6.01 3.25 28.60
C GLN A 457 -6.16 3.04 27.10
N GLN A 458 -6.03 4.12 26.34
CA GLN A 458 -5.95 4.07 24.88
C GLN A 458 -4.53 3.72 24.39
N TYR A 459 -3.50 4.04 25.19
CA TYR A 459 -2.10 3.87 24.81
C TYR A 459 -1.32 3.19 25.94
N ALA A 460 -0.38 2.32 25.57
CA ALA A 460 0.52 1.62 26.49
C ALA A 460 1.63 2.54 27.04
N SER A 461 1.81 3.73 26.44
CA SER A 461 2.75 4.74 26.94
C SER A 461 2.41 5.21 28.35
N THR A 462 1.13 5.39 28.68
CA THR A 462 0.67 5.78 30.03
C THR A 462 1.08 4.74 31.10
N PRO A 463 0.70 3.45 31.00
CA PRO A 463 1.15 2.46 31.98
C PRO A 463 2.66 2.26 31.97
N PHE A 464 3.34 2.46 30.83
CA PHE A 464 4.80 2.36 30.75
C PHE A 464 5.49 3.46 31.57
N VAL A 465 5.14 4.74 31.36
CA VAL A 465 5.73 5.85 32.15
C VAL A 465 5.35 5.78 33.64
N ASN A 466 4.20 5.17 33.95
CA ASN A 466 3.78 4.88 35.32
C ASN A 466 4.51 3.68 35.96
N GLN A 467 5.38 2.99 35.20
CA GLN A 467 6.08 1.76 35.61
C GLN A 467 5.12 0.62 36.00
N GLN A 468 3.94 0.58 35.37
CA GLN A 468 2.99 -0.54 35.43
C GLN A 468 3.33 -1.62 34.40
N THR A 469 4.09 -1.26 33.36
CA THR A 469 4.73 -2.17 32.42
C THR A 469 6.16 -1.74 32.13
N PHE A 470 7.00 -2.67 31.69
CA PHE A 470 8.45 -2.46 31.51
C PHE A 470 8.93 -2.65 30.08
N VAL A 471 8.06 -3.15 29.21
CA VAL A 471 8.25 -3.26 27.77
C VAL A 471 6.96 -2.82 27.10
N THR A 472 7.05 -1.98 26.08
CA THR A 472 5.92 -1.62 25.22
C THR A 472 6.32 -1.69 23.76
N ILE A 473 5.47 -2.29 22.93
CA ILE A 473 5.62 -2.24 21.48
C ILE A 473 4.71 -1.14 20.94
N GLY A 474 5.27 -0.15 20.27
CA GLY A 474 4.51 0.98 19.75
C GLY A 474 5.19 1.64 18.55
N SER A 475 4.55 2.66 17.99
CA SER A 475 5.06 3.34 16.80
C SER A 475 6.42 4.01 17.03
N SER A 476 7.33 3.90 16.05
CA SER A 476 8.60 4.62 16.01
C SER A 476 8.40 6.14 16.11
N ALA A 477 7.35 6.66 15.47
CA ALA A 477 6.98 8.08 15.54
C ALA A 477 6.40 8.49 16.90
N GLY A 478 5.93 7.51 17.69
CA GLY A 478 5.35 7.71 19.01
C GLY A 478 6.34 7.54 20.17
N VAL A 479 7.63 7.30 19.92
CA VAL A 479 8.61 6.98 20.97
C VAL A 479 8.66 8.03 22.09
N ARG A 480 8.45 9.31 21.77
CA ARG A 480 8.48 10.41 22.74
C ARG A 480 7.41 10.32 23.83
N TYR A 481 6.27 9.67 23.55
CA TYR A 481 5.22 9.48 24.56
C TYR A 481 5.63 8.51 25.67
N ASN A 482 6.67 7.72 25.45
CA ASN A 482 7.19 6.74 26.41
C ASN A 482 8.34 7.29 27.27
N VAL A 483 8.74 8.55 27.06
CA VAL A 483 9.79 9.18 27.85
C VAL A 483 9.22 9.59 29.21
N PRO A 484 9.75 9.06 30.33
CA PRO A 484 9.23 9.40 31.64
C PRO A 484 9.58 10.83 32.02
N ALA A 485 8.84 11.37 32.99
CA ALA A 485 9.12 12.69 33.55
C ALA A 485 10.55 12.78 34.11
N THR A 486 11.07 14.00 34.14
CA THR A 486 12.33 14.31 34.83
C THR A 486 12.09 14.42 36.33
N ASP A 487 12.93 13.75 37.13
CA ASP A 487 12.98 13.93 38.57
C ASP A 487 13.57 15.31 38.90
N PRO A 488 12.80 16.22 39.53
CA PRO A 488 13.27 17.57 39.85
C PRO A 488 14.48 17.62 40.79
N SER A 489 14.72 16.56 41.57
CA SER A 489 15.81 16.51 42.54
C SER A 489 17.15 16.14 41.92
N THR A 490 17.15 15.37 40.83
CA THR A 490 18.36 14.90 40.14
C THR A 490 18.57 15.56 38.79
N GLY A 491 17.52 16.13 38.19
CA GLY A 491 17.52 16.64 36.82
C GLY A 491 17.55 15.53 35.76
N ASN A 492 17.43 14.26 36.15
CA ASN A 492 17.47 13.10 35.27
C ASN A 492 16.06 12.50 35.09
N PRO A 493 15.79 11.76 34.00
CA PRO A 493 14.55 10.97 33.87
C PRO A 493 14.35 10.03 35.06
N VAL A 494 13.09 9.83 35.51
CA VAL A 494 12.75 8.89 36.60
C VAL A 494 13.28 7.48 36.33
N PHE A 495 13.38 7.10 35.05
CA PHE A 495 14.14 5.94 34.59
C PHE A 495 14.65 6.19 33.16
N GLU A 496 15.70 5.48 32.76
CA GLU A 496 16.16 5.50 31.37
C GLU A 496 15.34 4.51 30.52
N ILE A 497 15.06 4.90 29.28
CA ILE A 497 14.49 4.01 28.27
C ILE A 497 15.54 3.60 27.25
N ALA A 498 15.34 2.44 26.64
CA ALA A 498 16.05 2.00 25.44
C ALA A 498 15.04 1.50 24.40
N VAL A 499 15.49 1.42 23.15
CA VAL A 499 14.63 1.02 22.03
C VAL A 499 15.30 -0.10 21.25
N GLY A 500 14.58 -1.21 21.11
CA GLY A 500 14.96 -2.43 20.41
C GLY A 500 14.07 -2.74 19.22
N THR A 501 14.43 -3.74 18.42
CA THR A 501 13.57 -4.28 17.36
C THR A 501 12.33 -4.94 17.97
N VAL A 502 11.24 -5.05 17.22
CA VAL A 502 10.08 -5.83 17.67
C VAL A 502 10.49 -7.29 17.87
N PRO A 503 10.19 -7.90 19.03
CA PRO A 503 10.52 -9.31 19.26
C PRO A 503 9.81 -10.21 18.24
N TYR A 504 10.48 -11.29 17.86
CA TYR A 504 9.89 -12.31 16.99
C TYR A 504 9.60 -13.61 17.76
N ASN A 505 8.86 -14.53 17.14
CA ASN A 505 8.63 -15.85 17.70
C ASN A 505 9.88 -16.73 17.52
N SER A 506 10.56 -17.09 18.61
CA SER A 506 11.78 -17.90 18.55
C SER A 506 11.57 -19.30 17.96
N ALA A 507 10.32 -19.80 17.97
CA ALA A 507 9.96 -21.08 17.37
C ALA A 507 9.81 -21.00 15.84
N LEU A 508 9.69 -19.79 15.28
CA LEU A 508 9.54 -19.51 13.85
C LEU A 508 10.51 -18.40 13.42
N PRO A 509 11.83 -18.64 13.48
CA PRO A 509 12.85 -17.61 13.25
C PRO A 509 12.86 -17.05 11.82
N ASP A 510 12.33 -17.80 10.85
CA ASP A 510 12.19 -17.38 9.45
C ASP A 510 10.93 -16.53 9.22
N ALA A 511 10.01 -16.48 10.18
CA ALA A 511 8.78 -15.70 10.13
C ALA A 511 8.93 -14.33 10.82
N LYS A 512 10.14 -13.76 10.87
CA LYS A 512 10.31 -12.39 11.39
C LYS A 512 9.47 -11.44 10.55
N ALA A 513 8.66 -10.64 11.23
CA ALA A 513 7.77 -9.71 10.59
C ALA A 513 7.47 -8.56 11.54
N VAL A 514 7.48 -7.34 11.01
CA VAL A 514 7.00 -6.15 11.70
C VAL A 514 6.27 -5.27 10.71
N ILE A 515 5.12 -4.75 11.09
CA ILE A 515 4.31 -3.98 10.16
C ILE A 515 4.98 -2.63 9.87
N GLN A 516 5.03 -2.25 8.60
CA GLN A 516 5.24 -0.86 8.20
C GLN A 516 3.88 -0.17 8.08
N GLN A 517 3.83 1.10 8.46
CA GLN A 517 2.62 1.89 8.48
C GLN A 517 2.94 3.32 8.08
N GLY A 518 1.91 4.11 7.85
CA GLY A 518 2.05 5.54 7.62
C GLY A 518 1.37 6.01 6.34
N THR A 519 1.33 7.32 6.17
CA THR A 519 0.54 7.95 5.12
C THR A 519 1.38 8.33 3.91
N ASN A 520 0.70 8.42 2.79
CA ASN A 520 1.17 8.80 1.48
C ASN A 520 0.56 10.16 1.12
N ILE A 521 1.00 10.75 0.02
CA ILE A 521 0.38 11.94 -0.57
C ILE A 521 -0.19 11.57 -1.93
N SER A 522 -1.48 11.84 -2.11
CA SER A 522 -2.19 11.73 -3.39
C SER A 522 -2.39 13.10 -4.01
N LEU A 523 -2.30 13.17 -5.34
CA LEU A 523 -2.78 14.32 -6.12
C LEU A 523 -4.22 14.05 -6.54
N MET A 524 -5.07 15.07 -6.45
CA MET A 524 -6.48 14.97 -6.82
C MET A 524 -6.67 15.39 -8.29
N LYS A 525 -7.68 14.80 -8.94
CA LYS A 525 -8.16 15.16 -10.29
C LYS A 525 -8.98 16.44 -10.23
N THR A 526 -8.33 17.53 -9.84
CA THR A 526 -8.88 18.89 -9.80
C THR A 526 -7.87 19.87 -10.37
N GLY A 527 -8.31 21.10 -10.61
CA GLY A 527 -7.48 22.17 -11.14
C GLY A 527 -7.06 21.98 -12.60
N THR A 528 -6.29 22.94 -13.09
CA THR A 528 -5.67 22.97 -14.40
C THR A 528 -4.47 22.01 -14.49
N ALA A 529 -4.02 21.71 -15.71
CA ALA A 529 -2.81 20.90 -15.92
C ALA A 529 -1.54 21.55 -15.30
N GLN A 530 -1.50 22.89 -15.21
CA GLN A 530 -0.41 23.62 -14.57
C GLN A 530 -0.46 23.50 -13.04
N GLU A 531 -1.64 23.54 -12.43
CA GLU A 531 -1.82 23.28 -10.99
C GLU A 531 -1.48 21.83 -10.62
N GLN A 532 -1.83 20.86 -11.46
CA GLN A 532 -1.44 19.46 -11.27
C GLN A 532 0.07 19.26 -11.40
N LEU A 533 0.71 19.91 -12.38
CA LEU A 533 2.17 19.91 -12.51
C LEU A 533 2.85 20.56 -11.28
N ALA A 534 2.37 21.71 -10.81
CA ALA A 534 2.89 22.35 -9.60
C ALA A 534 2.72 21.45 -8.37
N SER A 535 1.58 20.77 -8.25
CA SER A 535 1.32 19.78 -7.19
C SER A 535 2.30 18.62 -7.24
N TRP A 536 2.61 18.12 -8.45
CA TRP A 536 3.60 17.06 -8.64
C TRP A 536 5.00 17.51 -8.22
N LEU A 537 5.43 18.70 -8.66
CA LEU A 537 6.72 19.26 -8.29
C LEU A 537 6.82 19.48 -6.77
N PHE A 538 5.75 19.93 -6.13
CA PHE A 538 5.72 20.08 -4.68
C PHE A 538 5.79 18.73 -3.95
N LEU A 539 5.09 17.70 -4.43
CA LEU A 539 5.23 16.35 -3.89
C LEU A 539 6.67 15.84 -4.00
N LYS A 540 7.32 15.99 -5.16
CA LYS A 540 8.74 15.66 -5.33
C LYS A 540 9.62 16.41 -4.32
N HIS A 541 9.34 17.70 -4.10
CA HIS A 541 10.07 18.50 -3.12
C HIS A 541 9.87 17.98 -1.70
N LEU A 542 8.65 17.63 -1.28
CA LEU A 542 8.38 17.08 0.04
C LEU A 542 9.16 15.80 0.33
N ILE A 543 9.33 14.94 -0.68
CA ILE A 543 9.94 13.62 -0.53
C ILE A 543 11.41 13.58 -0.97
N ASN A 544 12.00 14.70 -1.37
CA ASN A 544 13.41 14.74 -1.76
C ASN A 544 14.33 14.35 -0.58
N THR A 545 15.58 13.98 -0.87
CA THR A 545 16.55 13.50 0.13
C THR A 545 16.70 14.44 1.33
N GLU A 546 16.75 15.76 1.09
CA GLU A 546 16.95 16.75 2.14
C GLU A 546 15.72 16.88 3.07
N ASN A 547 14.54 17.08 2.49
CA ASN A 547 13.30 17.30 3.22
C ASN A 547 12.82 16.04 3.93
N THR A 548 12.96 14.85 3.31
CA THR A 548 12.63 13.60 4.00
C THR A 548 13.60 13.29 5.15
N THR A 549 14.87 13.70 5.04
CA THR A 549 15.85 13.62 6.14
C THR A 549 15.47 14.54 7.30
N ASP A 550 15.20 15.82 7.01
CA ASP A 550 14.78 16.80 8.03
C ASP A 550 13.45 16.41 8.68
N TRP A 551 12.49 15.90 7.90
CA TRP A 551 11.22 15.41 8.39
C TRP A 551 11.42 14.27 9.39
N ALA A 552 12.21 13.25 9.03
CA ALA A 552 12.46 12.11 9.89
C ALA A 552 13.11 12.51 11.23
N MET A 553 14.15 13.35 11.17
CA MET A 553 14.91 13.78 12.35
C MET A 553 14.09 14.59 13.35
N ASN A 554 13.05 15.30 12.89
CA ASN A 554 12.26 16.20 13.73
C ASN A 554 10.90 15.65 14.15
N THR A 555 10.42 14.57 13.51
CA THR A 555 9.07 14.03 13.74
C THR A 555 9.05 12.62 14.33
N GLY A 556 10.11 11.81 14.15
CA GLY A 556 10.11 10.39 14.52
C GLY A 556 9.57 9.45 13.43
N TYR A 557 9.10 10.00 12.32
CA TYR A 557 8.87 9.23 11.10
C TYR A 557 10.20 8.84 10.44
N LEU A 558 10.13 7.92 9.50
CA LEU A 558 11.25 7.34 8.80
C LEU A 558 11.44 8.01 7.44
N PRO A 559 12.69 8.20 6.97
CA PRO A 559 12.93 8.67 5.62
C PRO A 559 12.28 7.73 4.60
N VAL A 560 11.78 8.29 3.49
CA VAL A 560 11.18 7.49 2.41
C VAL A 560 12.17 7.15 1.29
N ARG A 561 13.38 7.71 1.34
CA ARG A 561 14.46 7.52 0.35
C ARG A 561 15.68 6.82 0.95
N THR A 562 16.31 5.95 0.18
CA THR A 562 17.56 5.26 0.52
C THR A 562 18.71 6.26 0.68
N SER A 563 18.80 7.25 -0.21
CA SER A 563 19.77 8.35 -0.17
C SER A 563 19.71 9.14 1.13
N ALA A 564 18.51 9.26 1.74
CA ALA A 564 18.34 9.94 3.02
C ALA A 564 18.96 9.15 4.17
N TYR A 565 18.78 7.82 4.19
CA TYR A 565 19.48 6.95 5.14
C TYR A 565 21.00 7.02 4.99
N GLN A 566 21.50 7.16 3.77
CA GLN A 566 22.93 7.24 3.48
C GLN A 566 23.53 8.64 3.70
N SER A 567 22.68 9.66 3.87
CA SER A 567 23.14 11.04 4.01
C SER A 567 23.99 11.22 5.26
N SER A 568 25.02 12.06 5.18
CA SER A 568 25.88 12.39 6.33
C SER A 568 25.08 12.99 7.49
N THR A 569 24.07 13.81 7.16
CA THR A 569 23.19 14.45 8.14
C THR A 569 22.42 13.41 8.94
N TYR A 570 21.81 12.43 8.27
CA TYR A 570 21.06 11.38 8.95
C TYR A 570 21.98 10.43 9.73
N GLN A 571 23.15 10.10 9.18
CA GLN A 571 24.14 9.27 9.89
C GLN A 571 24.65 9.96 11.17
N VAL A 572 24.87 11.28 11.16
CA VAL A 572 25.19 12.04 12.38
C VAL A 572 24.03 11.98 13.37
N PHE A 573 22.79 12.14 12.91
CA PHE A 573 21.62 12.00 13.77
C PHE A 573 21.49 10.61 14.40
N LEU A 574 21.76 9.52 13.67
CA LEU A 574 21.69 8.16 14.19
C LEU A 574 22.77 7.86 15.24
N ASN A 575 23.98 8.41 15.06
CA ASN A 575 25.14 8.08 15.89
C ASN A 575 25.43 9.11 17.00
N THR A 576 25.06 10.37 16.80
CA THR A 576 25.35 11.49 17.70
C THR A 576 24.18 12.48 17.71
N PRO A 577 22.98 12.06 18.15
CA PRO A 577 21.80 12.93 18.18
C PRO A 577 21.98 14.06 19.20
N THR A 578 21.32 15.19 18.94
CA THR A 578 21.09 16.20 19.98
C THR A 578 20.18 15.65 21.09
N ALA A 579 20.14 16.31 22.26
CA ALA A 579 19.28 15.88 23.36
C ALA A 579 17.80 15.76 22.97
N ASN A 580 17.28 16.69 22.16
CA ASN A 580 15.89 16.66 21.67
C ASN A 580 15.65 15.53 20.64
N GLN A 581 16.71 15.06 19.97
CA GLN A 581 16.64 14.02 18.95
C GLN A 581 16.91 12.63 19.50
N LEU A 582 17.45 12.51 20.71
CA LEU A 582 17.94 11.24 21.27
C LEU A 582 16.94 10.09 21.11
N TYR A 583 15.71 10.27 21.59
CA TYR A 583 14.71 9.20 21.56
C TYR A 583 14.21 8.87 20.15
N ILE A 584 14.11 9.88 19.28
CA ILE A 584 13.78 9.68 17.85
C ILE A 584 14.89 8.87 17.18
N SER A 585 16.16 9.20 17.46
CA SER A 585 17.32 8.49 16.93
C SER A 585 17.40 7.04 17.42
N LEU A 586 17.06 6.78 18.69
CA LEU A 586 16.96 5.40 19.20
C LEU A 586 15.89 4.59 18.44
N ALA A 587 14.70 5.16 18.23
CA ALA A 587 13.63 4.49 17.47
C ALA A 587 14.00 4.29 15.99
N ALA A 588 14.64 5.27 15.36
CA ALA A 588 15.12 5.17 13.99
C ALA A 588 16.19 4.08 13.83
N ASN A 589 17.13 3.95 14.78
CA ASN A 589 18.11 2.87 14.79
C ASN A 589 17.45 1.48 14.93
N ALA A 590 16.45 1.35 15.81
CA ALA A 590 15.69 0.10 15.94
C ALA A 590 14.95 -0.24 14.64
N ALA A 591 14.24 0.73 14.04
CA ALA A 591 13.58 0.58 12.75
C ALA A 591 14.57 0.15 11.65
N TYR A 592 15.75 0.76 11.59
CA TYR A 592 16.80 0.39 10.63
C TYR A 592 17.29 -1.06 10.83
N ARG A 593 17.50 -1.51 12.08
CA ARG A 593 17.91 -2.90 12.38
C ARG A 593 16.87 -3.95 11.96
N GLN A 594 15.62 -3.55 11.76
CA GLN A 594 14.51 -4.45 11.39
C GLN A 594 13.95 -4.24 9.98
N SER A 595 14.54 -3.35 9.18
CA SER A 595 14.04 -3.00 7.85
C SER A 595 13.92 -4.20 6.91
N GLY A 596 14.81 -5.18 7.03
CA GLY A 596 14.80 -6.40 6.22
C GLY A 596 13.62 -7.35 6.45
N TYR A 597 12.75 -7.07 7.43
CA TYR A 597 11.53 -7.86 7.69
C TYR A 597 10.31 -6.98 7.98
N MET A 598 10.33 -5.74 7.49
CA MET A 598 9.13 -4.92 7.43
C MET A 598 8.16 -5.47 6.37
N PHE A 599 6.86 -5.42 6.64
CA PHE A 599 5.83 -5.82 5.65
C PHE A 599 4.65 -4.85 5.68
N TYR A 600 3.92 -4.81 4.57
CA TYR A 600 2.57 -4.27 4.52
C TYR A 600 1.62 -5.34 3.97
N ASP A 601 0.34 -5.22 4.30
CA ASP A 601 -0.71 -6.01 3.68
C ASP A 601 -1.51 -5.13 2.72
N PRO A 602 -1.95 -5.67 1.56
CA PRO A 602 -2.65 -4.86 0.59
C PRO A 602 -3.92 -4.21 1.14
N ALA A 603 -4.09 -2.92 0.85
CA ALA A 603 -5.19 -2.09 1.29
C ALA A 603 -6.28 -1.97 0.23
N PHE A 604 -7.52 -2.03 0.68
CA PHE A 604 -8.72 -1.92 -0.14
C PHE A 604 -9.86 -1.27 0.66
N ILE A 605 -10.97 -0.97 -0.01
CA ILE A 605 -12.17 -0.43 0.65
C ILE A 605 -12.68 -1.44 1.68
N GLY A 606 -12.55 -1.11 2.96
CA GLY A 606 -12.88 -2.01 4.07
C GLY A 606 -11.68 -2.37 4.96
N SER A 607 -10.44 -2.10 4.54
CA SER A 607 -9.24 -2.42 5.34
C SER A 607 -9.21 -1.72 6.71
N SER A 608 -9.59 -0.43 6.82
CA SER A 608 -9.71 0.25 8.13
C SER A 608 -10.76 -0.41 9.04
N ARG A 609 -11.90 -0.84 8.48
CA ARG A 609 -12.91 -1.61 9.24
C ARG A 609 -12.33 -2.94 9.68
N ALA A 610 -11.69 -3.69 8.79
CA ALA A 610 -11.06 -4.96 9.12
C ALA A 610 -10.04 -4.81 10.27
N ARG A 611 -9.19 -3.78 10.22
CA ARG A 611 -8.20 -3.49 11.26
C ARG A 611 -8.87 -3.23 12.61
N THR A 612 -9.93 -2.42 12.61
CA THR A 612 -10.73 -2.17 13.82
C THR A 612 -11.32 -3.46 14.37
N GLN A 613 -11.95 -4.28 13.52
CA GLN A 613 -12.63 -5.50 13.96
C GLN A 613 -11.66 -6.56 14.51
N VAL A 614 -10.50 -6.76 13.89
CA VAL A 614 -9.49 -7.69 14.44
C VAL A 614 -8.86 -7.18 15.74
N GLY A 615 -8.76 -5.86 15.92
CA GLY A 615 -8.36 -5.24 17.18
C GLY A 615 -9.36 -5.57 18.31
N LEU A 616 -10.66 -5.38 18.06
CA LEU A 616 -11.74 -5.74 18.99
C LEU A 616 -11.76 -7.25 19.28
N ALA A 617 -11.49 -8.09 18.27
CA ALA A 617 -11.36 -9.53 18.47
C ALA A 617 -10.19 -9.86 19.40
N LEU A 618 -9.02 -9.24 19.21
CA LEU A 618 -7.87 -9.47 20.06
C LEU A 618 -8.13 -9.01 21.50
N GLU A 619 -8.75 -7.85 21.69
CA GLU A 619 -9.18 -7.36 23.00
C GLU A 619 -10.09 -8.37 23.71
N ARG A 620 -11.12 -8.88 23.02
CA ARG A 620 -12.01 -9.92 23.56
C ARG A 620 -11.26 -11.21 23.90
N ILE A 621 -10.25 -11.59 23.11
CA ILE A 621 -9.45 -12.80 23.34
C ILE A 621 -8.57 -12.65 24.59
N MET A 622 -7.93 -11.49 24.75
CA MET A 622 -6.98 -11.28 25.85
C MET A 622 -7.69 -10.86 27.13
N ILE A 623 -8.58 -9.86 27.07
CA ILE A 623 -9.17 -9.22 28.24
C ILE A 623 -10.59 -9.71 28.51
N GLY A 624 -11.32 -10.10 27.46
CA GLY A 624 -12.70 -10.60 27.54
C GLY A 624 -12.83 -12.11 27.83
N ASP A 625 -13.74 -12.76 27.11
CA ASP A 625 -14.13 -14.16 27.32
C ASP A 625 -13.08 -15.19 26.84
N GLY A 626 -12.08 -14.76 26.07
CA GLY A 626 -11.04 -15.63 25.54
C GLY A 626 -11.51 -16.60 24.45
N ASN A 627 -12.69 -16.43 23.88
CA ASN A 627 -13.21 -17.31 22.83
C ASN A 627 -12.67 -16.91 21.44
N ILE A 628 -11.53 -17.52 21.06
CA ILE A 628 -10.82 -17.21 19.81
C ILE A 628 -11.70 -17.44 18.58
N ALA A 629 -12.34 -18.61 18.48
CA ALA A 629 -13.14 -18.94 17.30
C ALA A 629 -14.31 -17.97 17.09
N ALA A 630 -15.03 -17.63 18.16
CA ALA A 630 -16.12 -16.65 18.09
C ALA A 630 -15.61 -15.25 17.76
N ALA A 631 -14.54 -14.79 18.41
CA ALA A 631 -13.98 -13.46 18.18
C ALA A 631 -13.49 -13.27 16.72
N LEU A 632 -12.79 -14.26 16.15
CA LEU A 632 -12.34 -14.22 14.77
C LEU A 632 -13.49 -14.24 13.76
N LEU A 633 -14.52 -15.05 14.02
CA LEU A 633 -15.71 -15.15 13.18
C LEU A 633 -16.54 -13.86 13.22
N ASP A 634 -16.74 -13.28 14.40
CA ASP A 634 -17.47 -12.02 14.56
C ASP A 634 -16.75 -10.89 13.82
N ALA A 635 -15.42 -10.77 14.00
CA ALA A 635 -14.63 -9.79 13.27
C ALA A 635 -14.69 -9.98 11.75
N TYR A 636 -14.67 -11.23 11.27
CA TYR A 636 -14.82 -11.56 9.86
C TYR A 636 -16.20 -11.15 9.31
N ASN A 637 -17.27 -11.48 10.02
CA ASN A 637 -18.63 -11.13 9.61
C ASN A 637 -18.81 -9.62 9.58
N GLU A 638 -18.35 -8.92 10.62
CA GLU A 638 -18.40 -7.46 10.68
C GLU A 638 -17.60 -6.82 9.56
N ALA A 639 -16.37 -7.26 9.28
CA ALA A 639 -15.59 -6.74 8.17
C ALA A 639 -16.31 -6.91 6.80
N ASN A 640 -17.06 -8.00 6.61
CA ASN A 640 -17.82 -8.25 5.39
C ASN A 640 -19.11 -7.41 5.24
N LEU A 641 -19.70 -6.93 6.33
CA LEU A 641 -20.93 -6.11 6.26
C LEU A 641 -20.71 -4.74 5.58
N GLY A 642 -19.47 -4.33 5.31
CA GLY A 642 -19.13 -3.03 4.70
C GLY A 642 -18.74 -3.10 3.22
N GLY A 643 -18.73 -4.30 2.62
CA GLY A 643 -18.27 -4.52 1.24
C GLY A 643 -19.37 -4.57 0.18
N SER A 644 -20.60 -4.19 0.53
CA SER A 644 -21.77 -4.19 -0.38
C SER A 644 -22.03 -2.82 -0.98
#